data_AF-A0A927ZH38-F1
#
_entry.id   AF-A0A927ZH38-F1
#
_cell.length_a   1.000
_cell.length_b   1.000
_cell.length_c   1.000
_cell.angle_alpha   90.00
_cell.angle_beta   90.00
_cell.angle_gamma   90.00
#
_symmetry.space_group_name_H-M   'P 1'
#
loop_
_entity.id
_entity.type
_entity.pdbx_description
1 polymer ?
#
loop_
_entity_poly.entity_id
_entity_poly.type
_entity_poly.pdbx_seq_one_letter_code
_entity_poly.pdbx_strand_id
1 'polypeptide(L)'
;MKKLIAILLAAVMAFALAACSGSGQATTAAPDTTAAPDTAATEEETTTEEETAATTFEGSLWVGAGNGEIVFSEGVFPVEGFSGEIHQNPYVRALFIEDVQQVMIVSLELVNTPEDVINEIKDYASEKTGVPRDNVWVHSNHNITTPHAPEDETQRSLFVDNVMTAAIEAIDEAAESFKPAAMGVIQGECDANINKDIELNDGWYIGSNPDRYSDKTMTVIRFDDAEGNPIGIYYNYGMKPTTIDNTGMKDNIRKISSDCTGLACTMLEEEFGCPVMFVMPATGDQQAKETTTYYEWDAAANEAKKIELSVEEGIALSDKYGEMIAESASALANSVECNMNEVPVNVSATDFTFANASGDGEVKVDVSAITIGDIAMVGLKSELNAITGHQLAEASPFKYTLVTGFLNGDQKYMPDDEAYEIQSWEFKRTGFARGCAEEFVNVATALLTKMQKSAATPGFKAGAGNGEIVFSEGVFPVEGFSGEVHQNPYVRTLLLEDTQKAAIVSLELVNTPDDIIQAIKDYVEEVSGTPRDNVWVHSNHNITTPHAPEDETQRALFVENVMAAATESIDEAVASFQPAKLGVATGECDANINKDIELNDGWYIGSNPDRFSDKTMTVIRIDGEDGKPIAIYYNYGMKPTTIDNTGMKDNIRKISSDCTGLACTMLEEEFGCPAMFVMPATGDQQAAETTTYYEWDAAANEAKKIELSVDEGIALSDKYGKMMAETAIELVNAAEATIDSAPILTSFTTFNFANAAGDGEVAIDVSTMSIGDEIAFVGLKSELNAITGSQLAEASPFKYTLVTGFLNGDQKYMPDDEAYEIQSWEFKRTGFARGCAEEFVNVSLGLLNDLKAGVEHKADKAAGERNANKNYEVLDIAGMKWLVLDDRDGKQLVITADVIEKMAFKAAGGDTTWEDSDLRAYLNGVLYDTMFSDDEKARIEETAITTPANAKYGIAGGNDTVDKLFVLSAEEAAQYLEGSDYLLANDATGAPAWWHLRTMGEAKDVQACVTVTGEIDLHGPNGGVTNLEGGIRPAMWIRKY
;
A
#
# COMPACT_ATOMS: atom_id res chain seq x y z
N MET A 1 12.04 39.10 -19.82
CA MET A 1 12.71 38.10 -18.98
C MET A 1 13.81 37.27 -19.66
N LYS A 2 13.83 37.05 -20.99
CA LYS A 2 15.00 36.44 -21.69
C LYS A 2 16.21 37.37 -21.93
N LYS A 3 16.30 38.50 -21.21
CA LYS A 3 17.43 39.46 -21.27
C LYS A 3 18.03 39.80 -19.90
N LEU A 4 17.55 39.18 -18.81
CA LEU A 4 18.18 39.28 -17.48
C LEU A 4 19.11 38.08 -17.18
N ILE A 5 18.92 36.95 -17.87
CA ILE A 5 19.74 35.73 -17.71
C ILE A 5 21.09 35.84 -18.45
N ALA A 6 21.24 36.77 -19.39
CA ALA A 6 22.50 37.00 -20.12
C ALA A 6 23.50 37.93 -19.40
N ILE A 7 23.17 38.41 -18.19
CA ILE A 7 24.02 39.36 -17.44
C ILE A 7 24.61 38.75 -16.15
N LEU A 8 24.14 37.59 -15.67
CA LEU A 8 24.74 36.93 -14.49
C LEU A 8 25.82 35.87 -14.79
N LEU A 9 26.04 35.50 -16.06
CA LEU A 9 27.06 34.51 -16.45
C LEU A 9 28.42 35.13 -16.83
N ALA A 10 28.66 36.41 -16.54
CA ALA A 10 29.86 37.14 -16.97
C ALA A 10 30.67 37.80 -15.82
N ALA A 11 30.51 37.36 -14.55
CA ALA A 11 31.19 38.00 -13.42
C ALA A 11 31.80 37.04 -12.37
N VAL A 12 32.27 35.85 -12.76
CA VAL A 12 33.15 35.00 -11.90
C VAL A 12 34.41 34.49 -12.61
N MET A 13 34.78 35.02 -13.79
CA MET A 13 36.10 34.74 -14.39
C MET A 13 36.80 36.00 -14.90
N ALA A 14 37.70 36.54 -14.07
CA ALA A 14 38.99 37.06 -14.52
C ALA A 14 39.89 37.41 -13.31
N PHE A 15 41.03 36.72 -13.17
CA PHE A 15 42.40 37.24 -12.92
C PHE A 15 43.29 36.05 -12.53
N ALA A 16 44.44 35.73 -13.11
CA ALA A 16 45.12 36.19 -14.32
C ALA A 16 46.28 35.23 -14.64
N LEU A 17 46.58 35.11 -15.93
CA LEU A 17 47.87 34.62 -16.46
C LEU A 17 48.79 35.83 -16.69
N ALA A 18 50.06 35.72 -16.32
CA ALA A 18 51.12 36.64 -16.75
C ALA A 18 52.29 35.88 -17.39
N ALA A 19 52.38 36.10 -18.69
CA ALA A 19 53.35 35.78 -19.74
C ALA A 19 54.87 35.60 -19.45
N CYS A 20 55.42 34.66 -20.22
CA CYS A 20 56.61 34.73 -21.10
C CYS A 20 58.04 34.96 -20.56
N SER A 21 58.88 33.94 -20.77
CA SER A 21 60.22 33.91 -21.46
C SER A 21 61.01 32.71 -20.89
N GLY A 22 61.87 31.97 -21.57
CA GLY A 22 62.40 31.93 -22.92
C GLY A 22 63.51 30.85 -22.95
N SER A 23 63.70 30.22 -24.12
CA SER A 23 64.96 29.64 -24.64
C SER A 23 65.79 28.58 -23.88
N GLY A 24 66.19 27.53 -24.62
CA GLY A 24 67.51 26.88 -24.52
C GLY A 24 67.48 25.36 -24.27
N GLN A 25 67.55 24.52 -25.31
CA GLN A 25 68.73 23.71 -25.71
C GLN A 25 69.36 22.88 -24.56
N ALA A 26 69.15 21.55 -24.52
CA ALA A 26 69.87 20.49 -25.27
C ALA A 26 71.12 19.95 -24.54
N THR A 27 71.32 18.63 -24.70
CA THR A 27 72.54 17.82 -24.45
C THR A 27 72.77 17.40 -22.99
N THR A 28 73.29 16.22 -22.61
CA THR A 28 73.71 14.95 -23.24
C THR A 28 74.17 14.02 -22.10
N ALA A 29 74.13 12.72 -22.35
CA ALA A 29 75.08 11.69 -21.90
C ALA A 29 75.02 11.15 -20.45
N ALA A 30 74.84 9.83 -20.41
CA ALA A 30 75.25 8.87 -19.38
C ALA A 30 76.80 8.76 -19.29
N PRO A 31 77.42 7.70 -18.72
CA PRO A 31 77.04 6.70 -17.70
C PRO A 31 78.12 6.56 -16.59
N ASP A 32 77.93 5.70 -15.58
CA ASP A 32 78.98 4.77 -15.06
C ASP A 32 78.43 3.96 -13.87
N THR A 33 78.33 2.61 -13.98
CA THR A 33 79.24 1.56 -13.43
C THR A 33 79.28 1.51 -11.89
N THR A 34 79.08 0.39 -11.18
CA THR A 34 79.87 -0.87 -11.19
C THR A 34 79.24 -1.97 -10.31
N ALA A 35 79.32 -3.24 -10.76
CA ALA A 35 79.61 -4.53 -10.07
C ALA A 35 79.24 -4.73 -8.56
N ALA A 36 78.37 -5.69 -8.16
CA ALA A 36 78.49 -7.18 -8.05
C ALA A 36 79.34 -7.68 -6.84
N PRO A 37 79.22 -8.94 -6.33
CA PRO A 37 78.09 -9.89 -6.21
C PRO A 37 78.01 -10.63 -4.82
N ASP A 38 76.96 -11.43 -4.59
CA ASP A 38 76.92 -12.71 -3.82
C ASP A 38 75.44 -13.05 -3.54
N THR A 39 74.89 -14.26 -3.58
CA THR A 39 75.23 -15.62 -4.04
C THR A 39 73.92 -16.44 -4.01
N ALA A 40 73.86 -17.48 -4.84
CA ALA A 40 73.05 -18.70 -4.69
C ALA A 40 71.51 -18.67 -4.93
N ALA A 41 71.20 -18.96 -6.20
CA ALA A 41 70.06 -19.65 -6.78
C ALA A 41 69.25 -20.62 -5.88
N THR A 42 67.92 -20.58 -6.05
CA THR A 42 67.10 -21.74 -6.44
C THR A 42 65.95 -21.23 -7.33
N GLU A 43 65.71 -21.92 -8.44
CA GLU A 43 64.76 -21.60 -9.51
C GLU A 43 63.33 -22.07 -9.13
N GLU A 44 62.33 -21.24 -9.37
CA GLU A 44 60.97 -21.66 -9.69
C GLU A 44 60.44 -20.72 -10.80
N GLU A 45 59.94 -21.33 -11.88
CA GLU A 45 59.45 -20.66 -13.08
C GLU A 45 58.24 -19.77 -12.75
N THR A 46 58.40 -18.45 -12.87
CA THR A 46 57.28 -17.53 -12.97
C THR A 46 56.87 -17.41 -14.44
N THR A 47 55.79 -18.12 -14.80
CA THR A 47 54.96 -17.76 -15.94
C THR A 47 54.44 -16.34 -15.71
N THR A 48 54.71 -15.47 -16.67
CA THR A 48 54.20 -14.11 -16.71
C THR A 48 52.76 -14.19 -17.19
N GLU A 49 51.81 -14.12 -16.25
CA GLU A 49 50.43 -13.76 -16.57
C GLU A 49 50.38 -12.23 -16.72
N GLU A 50 49.97 -11.80 -17.91
CA GLU A 50 49.50 -10.44 -18.14
C GLU A 50 48.29 -10.20 -17.22
N GLU A 51 48.46 -9.34 -16.22
CA GLU A 51 47.34 -8.72 -15.50
C GLU A 51 46.46 -8.01 -16.54
N THR A 52 45.37 -8.66 -16.93
CA THR A 52 44.24 -7.98 -17.55
C THR A 52 43.60 -7.12 -16.47
N ALA A 53 43.44 -5.83 -16.77
CA ALA A 53 42.76 -4.90 -15.88
C ALA A 53 41.35 -5.42 -15.62
N ALA A 54 41.05 -5.80 -14.38
CA ALA A 54 39.71 -6.16 -13.94
C ALA A 54 38.77 -5.00 -14.27
N THR A 55 37.89 -5.22 -15.23
CA THR A 55 36.71 -4.38 -15.43
C THR A 55 35.86 -4.50 -14.18
N THR A 56 35.76 -3.42 -13.41
CA THR A 56 34.84 -3.32 -12.28
C THR A 56 33.42 -3.51 -12.80
N PHE A 57 32.78 -4.60 -12.41
CA PHE A 57 31.37 -4.84 -12.66
C PHE A 57 30.57 -3.90 -11.74
N GLU A 58 30.02 -2.82 -12.31
CA GLU A 58 29.19 -1.84 -11.60
C GLU A 58 27.72 -2.29 -11.69
N GLY A 59 27.21 -2.93 -10.64
CA GLY A 59 25.81 -3.37 -10.50
C GLY A 59 25.54 -3.89 -9.08
N SER A 60 24.29 -3.79 -8.61
CA SER A 60 23.87 -4.18 -7.25
C SER A 60 23.36 -5.62 -7.14
N LEU A 61 23.12 -6.31 -8.26
CA LEU A 61 22.67 -7.71 -8.27
C LEU A 61 23.81 -8.69 -7.98
N TRP A 62 23.59 -9.59 -7.01
CA TRP A 62 24.47 -10.72 -6.70
C TRP A 62 23.72 -12.04 -6.77
N VAL A 63 24.38 -13.06 -7.30
CA VAL A 63 23.79 -14.39 -7.49
C VAL A 63 24.81 -15.48 -7.16
N GLY A 64 24.33 -16.54 -6.54
CA GLY A 64 25.02 -17.82 -6.39
C GLY A 64 24.06 -18.97 -6.64
N ALA A 65 24.56 -20.09 -7.15
CA ALA A 65 23.76 -21.27 -7.42
C ALA A 65 24.52 -22.55 -7.04
N GLY A 66 23.81 -23.62 -6.69
CA GLY A 66 24.42 -24.87 -6.28
C GLY A 66 23.53 -26.09 -6.45
N ASN A 67 24.15 -27.26 -6.49
CA ASN A 67 23.55 -28.56 -6.68
C ASN A 67 23.96 -29.55 -5.58
N GLY A 68 23.02 -30.41 -5.19
CA GLY A 68 23.29 -31.55 -4.31
C GLY A 68 22.53 -32.77 -4.80
N GLU A 69 23.23 -33.89 -4.95
CA GLU A 69 22.63 -35.15 -5.42
C GLU A 69 22.00 -35.90 -4.24
N ILE A 70 20.71 -36.25 -4.35
CA ILE A 70 20.01 -37.04 -3.35
C ILE A 70 20.34 -38.52 -3.56
N VAL A 71 21.32 -39.00 -2.79
CA VAL A 71 21.73 -40.42 -2.82
C VAL A 71 20.97 -41.20 -1.75
N PHE A 72 19.89 -41.89 -2.13
CA PHE A 72 19.13 -42.71 -1.18
C PHE A 72 19.91 -43.94 -0.71
N SER A 73 20.00 -44.10 0.60
CA SER A 73 20.62 -45.27 1.23
C SER A 73 19.81 -46.55 0.99
N GLU A 74 20.46 -47.71 0.82
CA GLU A 74 19.77 -49.00 0.64
C GLU A 74 18.72 -49.29 1.74
N GLY A 75 18.98 -48.82 2.97
CA GLY A 75 18.09 -48.99 4.12
C GLY A 75 16.76 -48.24 4.04
N VAL A 76 16.60 -47.30 3.10
CA VAL A 76 15.31 -46.63 2.82
C VAL A 76 14.32 -47.62 2.18
N PHE A 77 14.81 -48.63 1.46
CA PHE A 77 14.01 -49.52 0.63
C PHE A 77 13.75 -50.89 1.28
N PRO A 78 12.65 -51.59 0.90
CA PRO A 78 11.61 -51.16 -0.03
C PRO A 78 10.59 -50.20 0.62
N VAL A 79 10.06 -49.27 -0.17
CA VAL A 79 8.99 -48.34 0.23
C VAL A 79 8.15 -48.00 -1.01
N GLU A 80 6.82 -47.94 -0.90
CA GLU A 80 5.91 -47.52 -2.00
C GLU A 80 6.12 -48.21 -3.37
N GLY A 81 6.56 -49.47 -3.34
CA GLY A 81 6.87 -50.26 -4.54
C GLY A 81 8.24 -49.99 -5.17
N PHE A 82 9.04 -49.07 -4.61
CA PHE A 82 10.44 -48.85 -4.99
C PHE A 82 11.34 -49.95 -4.47
N SER A 83 12.12 -50.54 -5.37
CA SER A 83 13.07 -51.61 -5.07
C SER A 83 14.41 -51.11 -4.54
N GLY A 84 14.69 -49.81 -4.69
CA GLY A 84 16.01 -49.21 -4.49
C GLY A 84 16.90 -49.24 -5.75
N GLU A 85 16.42 -49.80 -6.86
CA GLU A 85 17.08 -49.61 -8.15
C GLU A 85 16.94 -48.16 -8.64
N ILE A 86 18.04 -47.59 -9.14
CA ILE A 86 18.12 -46.20 -9.58
C ILE A 86 18.24 -46.18 -11.10
N HIS A 87 17.35 -45.42 -11.74
CA HIS A 87 17.49 -44.98 -13.13
C HIS A 87 18.35 -43.71 -13.18
N GLN A 88 17.93 -42.66 -12.44
CA GLN A 88 18.62 -41.38 -12.31
C GLN A 88 18.43 -40.88 -10.86
N ASN A 89 19.47 -40.31 -10.27
CA ASN A 89 19.38 -39.76 -8.92
C ASN A 89 18.71 -38.38 -8.93
N PRO A 90 17.77 -38.12 -8.02
CA PRO A 90 17.16 -36.82 -7.88
C PRO A 90 18.14 -35.81 -7.28
N TYR A 91 17.92 -34.52 -7.53
CA TYR A 91 18.75 -33.42 -7.03
C TYR A 91 18.01 -32.45 -6.11
N VAL A 92 18.76 -31.74 -5.28
CA VAL A 92 18.39 -30.45 -4.69
C VAL A 92 19.18 -29.37 -5.41
N ARG A 93 18.52 -28.27 -5.76
CA ARG A 93 19.15 -27.11 -6.39
C ARG A 93 18.85 -25.85 -5.62
N ALA A 94 19.84 -25.01 -5.41
CA ALA A 94 19.71 -23.76 -4.67
C ALA A 94 20.08 -22.57 -5.56
N LEU A 95 19.34 -21.47 -5.42
CA LEU A 95 19.60 -20.20 -6.07
C LEU A 95 19.51 -19.09 -5.01
N PHE A 96 20.63 -18.42 -4.76
CA PHE A 96 20.78 -17.31 -3.83
C PHE A 96 20.87 -16.02 -4.63
N ILE A 97 19.97 -15.05 -4.37
CA ILE A 97 19.89 -13.78 -5.09
C ILE A 97 19.84 -12.64 -4.08
N GLU A 98 20.58 -11.56 -4.33
CA GLU A 98 20.58 -10.35 -3.51
C GLU A 98 20.57 -9.09 -4.39
N ASP A 99 19.76 -8.13 -3.96
CA ASP A 99 19.82 -6.72 -4.37
C ASP A 99 19.35 -5.87 -3.17
N VAL A 100 18.21 -5.16 -3.25
CA VAL A 100 17.61 -4.49 -2.08
C VAL A 100 17.19 -5.46 -0.97
N GLN A 101 16.85 -6.71 -1.30
CA GLN A 101 16.63 -7.79 -0.34
C GLN A 101 17.37 -9.06 -0.77
N GLN A 102 17.61 -9.95 0.19
CA GLN A 102 18.20 -11.27 0.00
C GLN A 102 17.10 -12.34 -0.06
N VAL A 103 17.18 -13.26 -1.03
CA VAL A 103 16.27 -14.39 -1.19
C VAL A 103 17.01 -15.68 -1.52
N MET A 104 16.47 -16.81 -1.06
CA MET A 104 16.99 -18.15 -1.38
C MET A 104 15.84 -19.02 -1.90
N ILE A 105 16.02 -19.64 -3.06
CA ILE A 105 15.10 -20.63 -3.61
C ILE A 105 15.79 -21.99 -3.62
N VAL A 106 15.22 -22.96 -2.92
CA VAL A 106 15.69 -24.35 -2.85
C VAL A 106 14.63 -25.24 -3.49
N SER A 107 14.96 -25.87 -4.62
CA SER A 107 14.08 -26.77 -5.37
C SER A 107 14.53 -28.22 -5.20
N LEU A 108 13.62 -29.09 -4.74
CA LEU A 108 13.87 -30.50 -4.48
C LEU A 108 13.15 -31.36 -5.52
N GLU A 109 13.86 -32.32 -6.11
CA GLU A 109 13.29 -33.31 -7.02
C GLU A 109 12.56 -34.44 -6.27
N LEU A 110 11.59 -34.07 -5.44
CA LEU A 110 10.82 -34.98 -4.60
C LEU A 110 9.31 -34.86 -4.88
N VAL A 111 8.56 -35.92 -4.57
CA VAL A 111 7.09 -35.93 -4.66
C VAL A 111 6.46 -34.88 -3.75
N ASN A 112 6.96 -34.72 -2.53
CA ASN A 112 6.68 -33.62 -1.62
C ASN A 112 7.78 -33.55 -0.55
N THR A 113 7.78 -32.51 0.28
CA THR A 113 8.72 -32.36 1.39
C THR A 113 7.94 -32.16 2.71
N PRO A 114 8.20 -32.97 3.75
CA PRO A 114 7.59 -32.77 5.06
C PRO A 114 7.93 -31.41 5.68
N GLU A 115 7.00 -30.84 6.46
CA GLU A 115 7.14 -29.52 7.07
C GLU A 115 8.36 -29.40 8.01
N ASP A 116 8.68 -30.46 8.75
CA ASP A 116 9.87 -30.50 9.61
C ASP A 116 11.17 -30.38 8.81
N VAL A 117 11.25 -31.07 7.67
CA VAL A 117 12.40 -30.99 6.76
C VAL A 117 12.49 -29.63 6.08
N ILE A 118 11.36 -29.06 5.65
CA ILE A 118 11.30 -27.69 5.10
C ILE A 118 11.88 -26.69 6.11
N ASN A 119 11.43 -26.77 7.36
CA ASN A 119 11.91 -25.87 8.41
C ASN A 119 13.41 -26.01 8.65
N GLU A 120 13.94 -27.24 8.65
CA GLU A 120 15.37 -27.49 8.81
C GLU A 120 16.20 -26.90 7.66
N ILE A 121 15.72 -27.04 6.41
CA ILE A 121 16.35 -26.41 5.23
C ILE A 121 16.33 -24.88 5.36
N LYS A 122 15.20 -24.29 5.77
CA LYS A 122 15.07 -22.83 5.94
C LYS A 122 16.01 -22.31 7.03
N ASP A 123 16.10 -23.02 8.14
CA ASP A 123 16.97 -22.66 9.26
C ASP A 123 18.45 -22.72 8.82
N TYR A 124 18.84 -23.79 8.14
CA TYR A 124 20.21 -23.95 7.65
C TYR A 124 20.58 -22.88 6.60
N ALA A 125 19.71 -22.65 5.61
CA ALA A 125 19.93 -21.63 4.59
C ALA A 125 20.10 -20.24 5.22
N SER A 126 19.24 -19.89 6.18
CA SER A 126 19.31 -18.61 6.88
C SER A 126 20.59 -18.46 7.69
N GLU A 127 21.00 -19.49 8.44
CA GLU A 127 22.26 -19.49 9.20
C GLU A 127 23.49 -19.37 8.29
N LYS A 128 23.49 -20.08 7.15
CA LYS A 128 24.63 -20.14 6.23
C LYS A 128 24.83 -18.84 5.44
N THR A 129 23.75 -18.22 4.99
CA THR A 129 23.79 -17.13 4.00
C THR A 129 23.43 -15.76 4.56
N GLY A 130 22.76 -15.70 5.72
CA GLY A 130 22.21 -14.46 6.26
C GLY A 130 20.84 -14.08 5.69
N VAL A 131 20.33 -14.80 4.68
CA VAL A 131 18.99 -14.60 4.12
C VAL A 131 17.95 -14.70 5.26
N PRO A 132 17.03 -13.71 5.41
CA PRO A 132 15.96 -13.81 6.38
C PRO A 132 15.17 -15.11 6.19
N ARG A 133 14.90 -15.83 7.28
CA ARG A 133 14.24 -17.14 7.23
C ARG A 133 12.94 -17.14 6.40
N ASP A 134 12.17 -16.06 6.46
CA ASP A 134 10.90 -15.93 5.73
C ASP A 134 11.11 -15.70 4.21
N ASN A 135 12.30 -15.24 3.81
CA ASN A 135 12.72 -15.07 2.41
C ASN A 135 13.35 -16.35 1.81
N VAL A 136 13.34 -17.47 2.54
CA VAL A 136 13.76 -18.78 2.02
C VAL A 136 12.54 -19.56 1.52
N TRP A 137 12.52 -19.82 0.23
CA TRP A 137 11.54 -20.65 -0.48
C TRP A 137 12.05 -22.08 -0.61
N VAL A 138 11.30 -23.06 -0.07
CA VAL A 138 11.57 -24.49 -0.25
C VAL A 138 10.45 -25.09 -1.10
N HIS A 139 10.78 -25.53 -2.31
CA HIS A 139 9.86 -26.01 -3.33
C HIS A 139 10.12 -27.48 -3.64
N SER A 140 9.07 -28.30 -3.75
CA SER A 140 9.15 -29.63 -4.35
C SER A 140 8.64 -29.58 -5.79
N ASN A 141 9.41 -30.06 -6.77
CA ASN A 141 8.95 -30.09 -8.17
C ASN A 141 7.93 -31.20 -8.47
N HIS A 142 7.47 -31.90 -7.42
CA HIS A 142 6.47 -32.96 -7.45
C HIS A 142 6.86 -34.17 -8.30
N ASN A 143 8.15 -34.54 -8.29
CA ASN A 143 8.65 -35.75 -8.94
C ASN A 143 8.08 -37.03 -8.29
N ILE A 144 7.01 -37.57 -8.89
CA ILE A 144 6.30 -38.76 -8.41
C ILE A 144 7.12 -40.06 -8.56
N THR A 145 8.30 -40.00 -9.17
CA THR A 145 9.24 -41.12 -9.31
C THR A 145 10.25 -41.21 -8.18
N THR A 146 9.98 -40.49 -7.08
CA THR A 146 10.65 -40.60 -5.77
C THR A 146 9.66 -41.06 -4.68
N PRO A 147 10.11 -41.68 -3.59
CA PRO A 147 9.24 -42.10 -2.50
C PRO A 147 8.83 -40.90 -1.65
N HIS A 148 7.64 -40.95 -1.06
CA HIS A 148 7.32 -40.08 0.08
C HIS A 148 8.24 -40.42 1.26
N ALA A 149 8.38 -39.46 2.18
CA ALA A 149 9.08 -39.72 3.43
C ALA A 149 8.44 -40.93 4.16
N PRO A 150 9.19 -42.01 4.42
CA PRO A 150 8.64 -43.24 5.00
C PRO A 150 7.97 -43.02 6.36
N GLU A 151 6.98 -43.85 6.69
CA GLU A 151 6.37 -43.88 8.03
C GLU A 151 7.25 -44.62 9.06
N ASP A 152 8.06 -45.59 8.62
CA ASP A 152 9.00 -46.28 9.49
C ASP A 152 10.10 -45.33 9.93
N GLU A 153 10.32 -45.23 11.24
CA GLU A 153 11.24 -44.26 11.84
C GLU A 153 12.68 -44.41 11.35
N THR A 154 13.14 -45.64 11.10
CA THR A 154 14.51 -45.88 10.63
C THR A 154 14.65 -45.49 9.16
N GLN A 155 13.70 -45.91 8.32
CA GLN A 155 13.68 -45.52 6.91
C GLN A 155 13.51 -44.01 6.74
N ARG A 156 12.66 -43.39 7.57
CA ARG A 156 12.44 -41.94 7.59
C ARG A 156 13.72 -41.19 7.96
N SER A 157 14.41 -41.60 9.02
CA SER A 157 15.67 -40.96 9.43
C SER A 157 16.69 -40.98 8.29
N LEU A 158 16.86 -42.13 7.63
CA LEU A 158 17.77 -42.25 6.49
C LEU A 158 17.33 -41.37 5.31
N PHE A 159 16.03 -41.34 5.00
CA PHE A 159 15.48 -40.47 3.96
C PHE A 159 15.78 -39.00 4.25
N VAL A 160 15.50 -38.53 5.46
CA VAL A 160 15.75 -37.15 5.89
C VAL A 160 17.24 -36.82 5.83
N ASP A 161 18.10 -37.70 6.35
CA ASP A 161 19.56 -37.53 6.29
C ASP A 161 20.06 -37.39 4.83
N ASN A 162 19.54 -38.21 3.92
CA ASN A 162 19.90 -38.15 2.51
C ASN A 162 19.44 -36.85 1.83
N VAL A 163 18.22 -36.38 2.12
CA VAL A 163 17.69 -35.12 1.59
C VAL A 163 18.43 -33.91 2.16
N MET A 164 18.65 -33.87 3.48
CA MET A 164 19.36 -32.78 4.14
C MET A 164 20.81 -32.69 3.69
N THR A 165 21.49 -33.82 3.48
CA THR A 165 22.87 -33.83 2.93
C THR A 165 22.91 -33.12 1.57
N ALA A 166 22.02 -33.48 0.64
CA ALA A 166 21.94 -32.83 -0.66
C ALA A 166 21.55 -31.35 -0.57
N ALA A 167 20.61 -30.99 0.32
CA ALA A 167 20.20 -29.60 0.50
C ALA A 167 21.34 -28.73 1.05
N ILE A 168 22.10 -29.25 2.02
CA ILE A 168 23.28 -28.59 2.58
C ILE A 168 24.34 -28.39 1.49
N GLU A 169 24.65 -29.41 0.69
CA GLU A 169 25.61 -29.31 -0.42
C GLU A 169 25.20 -28.23 -1.43
N ALA A 170 23.92 -28.22 -1.84
CA ALA A 170 23.41 -27.23 -2.79
C ALA A 170 23.47 -25.80 -2.22
N ILE A 171 23.09 -25.61 -0.96
CA ILE A 171 23.12 -24.30 -0.28
C ILE A 171 24.56 -23.82 -0.07
N ASP A 172 25.46 -24.72 0.32
CA ASP A 172 26.88 -24.41 0.49
C ASP A 172 27.51 -23.99 -0.84
N GLU A 173 27.26 -24.73 -1.93
CA GLU A 173 27.76 -24.38 -3.26
C GLU A 173 27.16 -23.05 -3.76
N ALA A 174 25.87 -22.78 -3.50
CA ALA A 174 25.26 -21.50 -3.82
C ALA A 174 25.89 -20.34 -3.04
N ALA A 175 26.20 -20.54 -1.76
CA ALA A 175 26.89 -19.54 -0.94
C ALA A 175 28.34 -19.32 -1.41
N GLU A 176 29.03 -20.37 -1.81
CA GLU A 176 30.42 -20.32 -2.30
C GLU A 176 30.55 -19.69 -3.70
N SER A 177 29.53 -19.86 -4.54
CA SER A 177 29.48 -19.28 -5.88
C SER A 177 28.89 -17.87 -5.92
N PHE A 178 28.47 -17.31 -4.76
CA PHE A 178 27.83 -16.01 -4.67
C PHE A 178 28.75 -14.86 -5.10
N LYS A 179 28.37 -14.16 -6.18
CA LYS A 179 29.18 -13.12 -6.81
C LYS A 179 28.31 -12.09 -7.56
N PRO A 180 28.85 -10.92 -7.96
CA PRO A 180 28.13 -9.96 -8.79
C PRO A 180 27.66 -10.59 -10.10
N ALA A 181 26.44 -10.28 -10.53
CA ALA A 181 25.81 -10.92 -11.68
C ALA A 181 25.02 -9.94 -12.56
N ALA A 182 24.88 -10.30 -13.84
CA ALA A 182 23.89 -9.73 -14.74
C ALA A 182 22.86 -10.80 -15.07
N MET A 183 21.60 -10.42 -15.18
CA MET A 183 20.52 -11.33 -15.53
C MET A 183 19.85 -10.98 -16.85
N GLY A 184 19.19 -11.98 -17.42
CA GLY A 184 18.29 -11.85 -18.56
C GLY A 184 17.11 -12.79 -18.40
N VAL A 185 15.97 -12.43 -18.99
CA VAL A 185 14.75 -13.25 -19.01
C VAL A 185 14.16 -13.31 -20.42
N ILE A 186 13.72 -14.50 -20.82
CA ILE A 186 13.10 -14.74 -22.13
C ILE A 186 11.96 -15.76 -22.00
N GLN A 187 10.95 -15.61 -22.84
CA GLN A 187 9.86 -16.57 -22.99
C GLN A 187 9.86 -17.18 -24.39
N GLY A 188 9.57 -18.48 -24.46
CA GLY A 188 9.30 -19.21 -25.69
C GLY A 188 8.29 -20.31 -25.45
N GLU A 189 8.24 -21.29 -26.35
CA GLU A 189 7.29 -22.40 -26.28
C GLU A 189 8.00 -23.74 -26.26
N CYS A 190 7.48 -24.69 -25.48
CA CYS A 190 7.83 -26.10 -25.53
C CYS A 190 6.55 -26.93 -25.68
N ASP A 191 6.52 -27.86 -26.63
CA ASP A 191 5.33 -28.66 -26.94
C ASP A 191 5.50 -30.13 -26.48
N ALA A 192 5.97 -30.29 -25.24
CA ALA A 192 6.16 -31.60 -24.59
C ALA A 192 4.97 -32.01 -23.69
N ASN A 193 4.21 -31.03 -23.17
CA ASN A 193 3.10 -31.26 -22.25
C ASN A 193 1.75 -31.34 -22.97
N ILE A 194 0.70 -31.72 -22.24
CA ILE A 194 -0.70 -31.73 -22.67
C ILE A 194 -1.61 -31.66 -21.44
N ASN A 195 -2.85 -31.20 -21.64
CA ASN A 195 -3.89 -31.33 -20.63
C ASN A 195 -4.23 -32.81 -20.40
N LYS A 196 -4.42 -33.21 -19.15
CA LYS A 196 -4.61 -34.62 -18.78
C LYS A 196 -6.05 -35.08 -18.63
N ASP A 197 -7.04 -34.20 -18.71
CA ASP A 197 -8.43 -34.56 -18.47
C ASP A 197 -9.14 -34.98 -19.76
N ILE A 198 -9.48 -36.26 -19.89
CA ILE A 198 -10.24 -36.80 -21.02
C ILE A 198 -11.66 -37.21 -20.60
N GLU A 199 -12.62 -36.98 -21.50
CA GLU A 199 -13.99 -37.48 -21.34
C GLU A 199 -14.10 -38.89 -21.93
N LEU A 200 -14.55 -39.83 -21.09
CA LEU A 200 -14.98 -41.18 -21.50
C LEU A 200 -16.50 -41.30 -21.26
N ASN A 201 -17.12 -42.38 -21.76
CA ASN A 201 -18.59 -42.50 -21.75
C ASN A 201 -19.24 -42.49 -20.35
N ASP A 202 -18.49 -42.76 -19.29
CA ASP A 202 -18.95 -42.81 -17.89
C ASP A 202 -18.34 -41.71 -16.99
N GLY A 203 -17.58 -40.76 -17.54
CA GLY A 203 -17.06 -39.61 -16.80
C GLY A 203 -15.68 -39.14 -17.27
N TRP A 204 -15.03 -38.35 -16.41
CA TRP A 204 -13.72 -37.75 -16.68
C TRP A 204 -12.57 -38.51 -16.01
N TYR A 205 -11.51 -38.74 -16.78
CA TYR A 205 -10.36 -39.58 -16.43
C TYR A 205 -9.04 -38.95 -16.87
N ILE A 206 -7.93 -39.50 -16.37
CA ILE A 206 -6.57 -39.12 -16.79
C ILE A 206 -6.22 -39.75 -18.14
N GLY A 207 -5.78 -38.95 -19.09
CA GLY A 207 -5.34 -39.33 -20.43
C GLY A 207 -4.72 -38.14 -21.17
N SER A 208 -4.61 -38.16 -22.49
CA SER A 208 -4.02 -37.05 -23.24
C SER A 208 -5.10 -36.28 -24.01
N ASN A 209 -5.38 -35.04 -23.63
CA ASN A 209 -6.43 -34.21 -24.24
C ASN A 209 -5.85 -32.99 -24.99
N PRO A 210 -5.82 -33.00 -26.34
CA PRO A 210 -5.33 -31.88 -27.13
C PRO A 210 -6.35 -30.73 -27.29
N ASP A 211 -7.61 -30.94 -26.91
CA ASP A 211 -8.69 -29.97 -27.10
C ASP A 211 -8.87 -29.04 -25.87
N ARG A 212 -8.24 -29.36 -24.74
CA ARG A 212 -8.24 -28.56 -23.50
C ARG A 212 -6.99 -27.69 -23.37
N TYR A 213 -7.08 -26.64 -22.55
CA TYR A 213 -6.00 -25.69 -22.33
C TYR A 213 -4.73 -26.38 -21.80
N SER A 214 -3.61 -26.08 -22.44
CA SER A 214 -2.30 -26.56 -22.02
C SER A 214 -1.28 -25.46 -22.25
N ASP A 215 -0.66 -25.00 -21.16
CA ASP A 215 0.30 -23.91 -21.22
C ASP A 215 1.62 -24.40 -21.84
N LYS A 216 1.94 -23.87 -23.03
CA LYS A 216 3.18 -24.17 -23.76
C LYS A 216 4.30 -23.22 -23.39
N THR A 217 4.03 -22.18 -22.63
CA THR A 217 4.97 -21.11 -22.31
C THR A 217 6.10 -21.67 -21.44
N MET A 218 7.32 -21.46 -21.89
CA MET A 218 8.54 -21.72 -21.13
C MET A 218 9.24 -20.39 -20.86
N THR A 219 9.41 -20.05 -19.59
CA THR A 219 10.20 -18.88 -19.18
C THR A 219 11.57 -19.35 -18.71
N VAL A 220 12.63 -18.75 -19.25
CA VAL A 220 14.02 -18.98 -18.85
C VAL A 220 14.60 -17.69 -18.29
N ILE A 221 15.20 -17.77 -17.11
CA ILE A 221 15.98 -16.72 -16.47
C ILE A 221 17.41 -17.22 -16.38
N ARG A 222 18.35 -16.43 -16.87
CA ARG A 222 19.78 -16.75 -16.85
C ARG A 222 20.53 -15.67 -16.10
N PHE A 223 21.49 -16.09 -15.29
CA PHE A 223 22.39 -15.22 -14.54
C PHE A 223 23.82 -15.49 -14.99
N ASP A 224 24.52 -14.44 -15.43
CA ASP A 224 25.91 -14.51 -15.87
C ASP A 224 26.80 -13.67 -14.94
N ASP A 225 28.05 -14.09 -14.80
CA ASP A 225 29.09 -13.29 -14.16
C ASP A 225 29.57 -12.12 -15.06
N ALA A 226 30.53 -11.35 -14.57
CA ALA A 226 31.11 -10.21 -15.30
C ALA A 226 31.80 -10.58 -16.63
N GLU A 227 32.17 -11.84 -16.82
CA GLU A 227 32.80 -12.35 -18.04
C GLU A 227 31.77 -12.94 -19.02
N GLY A 228 30.49 -13.00 -18.62
CA GLY A 228 29.41 -13.60 -19.41
C GLY A 228 29.28 -15.12 -19.23
N ASN A 229 29.92 -15.70 -18.21
CA ASN A 229 29.79 -17.12 -17.91
C ASN A 229 28.53 -17.36 -17.05
N PRO A 230 27.69 -18.37 -17.36
CA PRO A 230 26.55 -18.73 -16.52
C PRO A 230 26.92 -19.04 -15.07
N ILE A 231 26.24 -18.39 -14.12
CA ILE A 231 26.26 -18.73 -12.69
C ILE A 231 25.14 -19.73 -12.38
N GLY A 232 23.96 -19.52 -12.97
CA GLY A 232 22.81 -20.40 -12.80
C GLY A 232 21.70 -20.08 -13.80
N ILE A 233 20.86 -21.08 -14.07
CA ILE A 233 19.70 -20.96 -14.95
C ILE A 233 18.47 -21.42 -14.19
N TYR A 234 17.38 -20.67 -14.31
CA TYR A 234 16.07 -21.02 -13.80
C TYR A 234 15.12 -21.17 -14.99
N TYR A 235 14.29 -22.21 -15.00
CA TYR A 235 13.19 -22.31 -15.94
C TYR A 235 11.87 -22.75 -15.29
N ASN A 236 10.78 -22.22 -15.84
CA ASN A 236 9.41 -22.50 -15.44
C ASN A 236 8.60 -22.86 -16.69
N TYR A 237 7.99 -24.06 -16.67
CA TYR A 237 7.28 -24.64 -17.81
C TYR A 237 6.23 -25.64 -17.33
N GLY A 238 5.06 -25.66 -18.00
CA GLY A 238 3.84 -26.42 -17.66
C GLY A 238 3.93 -27.94 -17.65
N MET A 239 5.00 -28.54 -17.14
CA MET A 239 5.23 -29.98 -17.07
C MET A 239 5.12 -30.51 -15.64
N LYS A 240 4.25 -31.50 -15.44
CA LYS A 240 4.25 -32.33 -14.23
C LYS A 240 5.09 -33.60 -14.48
N PRO A 241 6.15 -33.88 -13.70
CA PRO A 241 7.07 -35.01 -13.91
C PRO A 241 6.39 -36.35 -13.62
N THR A 242 5.63 -36.85 -14.61
CA THR A 242 4.71 -38.00 -14.50
C THR A 242 4.88 -38.98 -15.65
N THR A 243 6.02 -38.96 -16.35
CA THR A 243 6.26 -39.91 -17.46
C THR A 243 6.32 -41.35 -16.95
N ILE A 244 6.80 -41.57 -15.72
CA ILE A 244 6.87 -42.89 -15.06
C ILE A 244 5.88 -42.96 -13.87
N ASP A 245 4.58 -42.79 -14.13
CA ASP A 245 3.53 -42.91 -13.11
C ASP A 245 3.03 -44.35 -12.91
N ASN A 246 2.88 -44.76 -11.63
CA ASN A 246 2.25 -45.99 -11.13
C ASN A 246 2.77 -47.34 -11.69
N THR A 247 3.66 -47.33 -12.67
CA THR A 247 4.22 -48.55 -13.29
C THR A 247 5.16 -49.27 -12.33
N GLY A 248 5.16 -50.61 -12.35
CA GLY A 248 6.01 -51.44 -11.48
C GLY A 248 5.60 -51.50 -10.01
N MET A 249 4.60 -50.72 -9.58
CA MET A 249 4.14 -50.65 -8.18
C MET A 249 3.63 -52.00 -7.66
N LYS A 250 2.80 -52.72 -8.44
CA LYS A 250 2.20 -54.01 -8.03
C LYS A 250 3.25 -55.12 -7.85
N ASP A 251 4.36 -55.04 -8.59
CA ASP A 251 5.42 -56.04 -8.60
C ASP A 251 6.63 -55.63 -7.74
N ASN A 252 6.58 -54.48 -7.06
CA ASN A 252 7.67 -53.88 -6.28
C ASN A 252 8.98 -53.69 -7.08
N ILE A 253 8.86 -53.22 -8.31
CA ILE A 253 10.00 -52.99 -9.22
C ILE A 253 10.13 -51.53 -9.66
N ARG A 254 9.50 -50.57 -8.95
CA ARG A 254 9.66 -49.15 -9.27
C ARG A 254 11.13 -48.76 -9.08
N LYS A 255 11.62 -47.89 -9.97
CA LYS A 255 12.96 -47.32 -9.92
C LYS A 255 12.90 -45.86 -9.53
N ILE A 256 13.93 -45.38 -8.85
CA ILE A 256 14.14 -43.96 -8.59
C ILE A 256 14.57 -43.27 -9.88
N SER A 257 13.95 -42.13 -10.21
CA SER A 257 14.28 -41.33 -11.39
C SER A 257 14.15 -39.85 -11.06
N SER A 258 14.76 -38.99 -11.86
CA SER A 258 14.55 -37.54 -11.85
C SER A 258 13.41 -37.11 -12.81
N ASP A 259 12.81 -38.10 -13.49
CA ASP A 259 11.84 -37.96 -14.57
C ASP A 259 12.33 -36.99 -15.69
N CYS A 260 11.45 -36.59 -16.59
CA CYS A 260 11.82 -35.77 -17.75
C CYS A 260 12.36 -34.38 -17.37
N THR A 261 11.84 -33.74 -16.33
CA THR A 261 12.26 -32.39 -15.93
C THR A 261 13.64 -32.40 -15.28
N GLY A 262 13.94 -33.40 -14.45
CA GLY A 262 15.25 -33.51 -13.83
C GLY A 262 16.34 -33.93 -14.80
N LEU A 263 16.03 -34.85 -15.73
CA LEU A 263 16.92 -35.15 -16.85
C LEU A 263 17.24 -33.89 -17.68
N ALA A 264 16.22 -33.08 -17.98
CA ALA A 264 16.43 -31.84 -18.71
C ALA A 264 17.36 -30.88 -17.96
N CYS A 265 17.23 -30.75 -16.64
CA CYS A 265 18.17 -29.99 -15.83
C CYS A 265 19.60 -30.53 -15.97
N THR A 266 19.82 -31.83 -15.81
CA THR A 266 21.17 -32.44 -15.93
C THR A 266 21.79 -32.22 -17.31
N MET A 267 21.00 -32.35 -18.39
CA MET A 267 21.50 -32.07 -19.74
C MET A 267 21.93 -30.61 -19.92
N LEU A 268 21.17 -29.67 -19.35
CA LEU A 268 21.49 -28.24 -19.40
C LEU A 268 22.70 -27.91 -18.49
N GLU A 269 22.83 -28.57 -17.35
CA GLU A 269 23.99 -28.44 -16.46
C GLU A 269 25.28 -28.88 -17.16
N GLU A 270 25.22 -29.99 -17.91
CA GLU A 270 26.33 -30.44 -18.75
C GLU A 270 26.65 -29.46 -19.89
N GLU A 271 25.64 -28.83 -20.50
CA GLU A 271 25.82 -27.86 -21.58
C GLU A 271 26.41 -26.53 -21.11
N PHE A 272 25.85 -25.95 -20.05
CA PHE A 272 26.16 -24.60 -19.58
C PHE A 272 27.21 -24.55 -18.47
N GLY A 273 27.52 -25.69 -17.82
CA GLY A 273 28.52 -25.76 -16.76
C GLY A 273 28.11 -25.04 -15.47
N CYS A 274 26.81 -24.89 -15.23
CA CYS A 274 26.24 -24.24 -14.04
C CYS A 274 24.97 -24.97 -13.57
N PRO A 275 24.55 -24.81 -12.30
CA PRO A 275 23.29 -25.34 -11.80
C PRO A 275 22.05 -24.86 -12.59
N VAL A 276 21.13 -25.77 -12.90
CA VAL A 276 19.91 -25.45 -13.66
C VAL A 276 18.65 -25.89 -12.91
N MET A 277 17.88 -24.92 -12.45
CA MET A 277 16.69 -25.14 -11.62
C MET A 277 15.41 -25.18 -12.45
N PHE A 278 14.67 -26.29 -12.33
CA PHE A 278 13.26 -26.34 -12.67
C PHE A 278 12.40 -25.96 -11.47
N VAL A 279 11.44 -25.06 -11.68
CA VAL A 279 10.38 -24.75 -10.71
C VAL A 279 9.02 -24.97 -11.36
N MET A 280 8.20 -25.75 -10.69
CA MET A 280 6.97 -26.29 -11.26
C MET A 280 5.83 -25.25 -11.20
N PRO A 281 5.19 -24.92 -12.34
CA PRO A 281 4.08 -23.97 -12.36
C PRO A 281 2.74 -24.61 -12.01
N ALA A 282 1.66 -23.90 -12.34
CA ALA A 282 0.30 -24.43 -12.31
C ALA A 282 0.17 -25.61 -13.29
N THR A 283 0.27 -26.83 -12.77
CA THR A 283 0.33 -28.09 -13.53
C THR A 283 -0.67 -29.14 -13.05
N GLY A 284 -1.66 -28.76 -12.25
CA GLY A 284 -2.65 -29.65 -11.67
C GLY A 284 -3.36 -30.53 -12.71
N ASP A 285 -3.57 -29.98 -13.90
CA ASP A 285 -4.20 -30.61 -15.07
C ASP A 285 -3.23 -30.87 -16.22
N GLN A 286 -1.91 -30.72 -16.02
CA GLN A 286 -0.88 -30.88 -17.07
C GLN A 286 -0.05 -32.15 -16.86
N GLN A 287 0.41 -32.75 -17.95
CA GLN A 287 1.34 -33.89 -17.95
C GLN A 287 2.13 -33.98 -19.27
N ALA A 288 3.07 -34.92 -19.38
CA ALA A 288 3.70 -35.26 -20.66
C ALA A 288 2.70 -35.86 -21.66
N LYS A 289 2.88 -35.60 -22.96
CA LYS A 289 1.97 -36.07 -24.01
C LYS A 289 1.72 -37.59 -24.02
N GLU A 290 2.68 -38.36 -23.55
CA GLU A 290 2.57 -39.79 -23.30
C GLU A 290 3.06 -40.09 -21.87
N THR A 291 2.34 -40.95 -21.15
CA THR A 291 2.66 -41.40 -19.79
C THR A 291 2.42 -42.90 -19.67
N THR A 292 3.03 -43.54 -18.67
CA THR A 292 2.84 -44.97 -18.39
C THR A 292 1.46 -45.33 -17.86
N THR A 293 0.69 -44.36 -17.36
CA THR A 293 -0.62 -44.60 -16.76
C THR A 293 -1.69 -43.67 -17.31
N TYR A 294 -2.69 -44.22 -18.00
CA TYR A 294 -3.82 -43.46 -18.57
C TYR A 294 -5.07 -44.34 -18.70
N TYR A 295 -6.21 -43.76 -19.06
CA TYR A 295 -7.47 -44.46 -19.27
C TYR A 295 -7.90 -44.46 -20.74
N GLU A 296 -8.52 -45.55 -21.17
CA GLU A 296 -9.19 -45.67 -22.46
C GLU A 296 -10.57 -46.34 -22.29
N TRP A 297 -11.47 -46.16 -23.26
CA TRP A 297 -12.76 -46.85 -23.23
C TRP A 297 -12.67 -48.29 -23.72
N ASP A 298 -12.98 -49.27 -22.87
CA ASP A 298 -13.15 -50.66 -23.29
C ASP A 298 -14.57 -50.88 -23.80
N ALA A 299 -14.75 -50.87 -25.13
CA ALA A 299 -16.04 -51.08 -25.76
C ALA A 299 -16.65 -52.46 -25.50
N ALA A 300 -15.86 -53.48 -25.16
CA ALA A 300 -16.34 -54.83 -24.88
C ALA A 300 -16.84 -54.97 -23.43
N ALA A 301 -16.17 -54.33 -22.48
CA ALA A 301 -16.55 -54.31 -21.08
C ALA A 301 -17.55 -53.19 -20.74
N ASN A 302 -17.65 -52.16 -21.59
CA ASN A 302 -18.47 -50.96 -21.39
C ASN A 302 -18.08 -50.22 -20.09
N GLU A 303 -16.78 -50.04 -19.88
CA GLU A 303 -16.21 -49.32 -18.74
C GLU A 303 -14.89 -48.65 -19.15
N ALA A 304 -14.50 -47.61 -18.42
CA ALA A 304 -13.15 -47.05 -18.51
C ALA A 304 -12.11 -48.07 -18.03
N LYS A 305 -11.09 -48.32 -18.84
CA LYS A 305 -10.00 -49.25 -18.57
C LYS A 305 -8.70 -48.49 -18.36
N LYS A 306 -8.07 -48.71 -17.21
CA LYS A 306 -6.72 -48.23 -16.94
C LYS A 306 -5.69 -49.03 -17.74
N ILE A 307 -4.84 -48.33 -18.48
CA ILE A 307 -3.65 -48.84 -19.17
C ILE A 307 -2.43 -48.54 -18.30
N GLU A 308 -1.57 -49.55 -18.13
CA GLU A 308 -0.32 -49.45 -17.39
C GLU A 308 0.80 -50.03 -18.28
N LEU A 309 1.76 -49.19 -18.68
CA LEU A 309 2.97 -49.58 -19.43
C LEU A 309 4.08 -50.09 -18.50
N SER A 310 5.16 -50.67 -19.05
CA SER A 310 6.30 -51.15 -18.25
C SER A 310 7.19 -50.01 -17.72
N VAL A 311 8.04 -50.31 -16.73
CA VAL A 311 9.01 -49.35 -16.18
C VAL A 311 9.99 -48.89 -17.26
N GLU A 312 10.44 -49.80 -18.13
CA GLU A 312 11.34 -49.50 -19.25
C GLU A 312 10.68 -48.62 -20.32
N GLU A 313 9.38 -48.82 -20.59
CA GLU A 313 8.63 -47.92 -21.47
C GLU A 313 8.53 -46.52 -20.86
N GLY A 314 8.31 -46.41 -19.55
CA GLY A 314 8.33 -45.14 -18.84
C GLY A 314 9.69 -44.42 -18.92
N ILE A 315 10.79 -45.14 -18.72
CA ILE A 315 12.14 -44.56 -18.86
C ILE A 315 12.34 -44.00 -20.27
N ALA A 316 11.93 -44.73 -21.32
CA ALA A 316 12.02 -44.22 -22.68
C ALA A 316 11.17 -42.96 -22.93
N LEU A 317 10.03 -42.82 -22.25
CA LEU A 317 9.22 -41.59 -22.29
C LEU A 317 9.90 -40.44 -21.53
N SER A 318 10.48 -40.72 -20.36
CA SER A 318 11.27 -39.77 -19.58
C SER A 318 12.42 -39.20 -20.41
N ASP A 319 13.17 -40.06 -21.09
CA ASP A 319 14.29 -39.66 -21.96
C ASP A 319 13.78 -38.78 -23.11
N LYS A 320 12.75 -39.23 -23.84
CA LYS A 320 12.16 -38.49 -24.96
C LYS A 320 11.72 -37.08 -24.58
N TYR A 321 10.94 -36.93 -23.50
CA TYR A 321 10.42 -35.63 -23.10
C TYR A 321 11.47 -34.78 -22.39
N GLY A 322 12.43 -35.39 -21.70
CA GLY A 322 13.58 -34.69 -21.13
C GLY A 322 14.44 -34.05 -22.21
N GLU A 323 14.76 -34.79 -23.28
CA GLU A 323 15.47 -34.25 -24.45
C GLU A 323 14.71 -33.08 -25.08
N MET A 324 13.39 -33.20 -25.30
CA MET A 324 12.57 -32.13 -25.88
C MET A 324 12.55 -30.84 -25.02
N ILE A 325 12.48 -30.99 -23.69
CA ILE A 325 12.50 -29.87 -22.74
C ILE A 325 13.89 -29.23 -22.76
N ALA A 326 14.96 -30.03 -22.66
CA ALA A 326 16.34 -29.56 -22.69
C ALA A 326 16.65 -28.80 -23.99
N GLU A 327 16.25 -29.31 -25.16
CA GLU A 327 16.43 -28.63 -26.45
C GLU A 327 15.75 -27.25 -26.47
N SER A 328 14.53 -27.16 -25.94
CA SER A 328 13.76 -25.91 -25.90
C SER A 328 14.37 -24.89 -24.92
N ALA A 329 14.71 -25.34 -23.72
CA ALA A 329 15.33 -24.51 -22.69
C ALA A 329 16.73 -24.06 -23.09
N SER A 330 17.53 -24.93 -23.70
CA SER A 330 18.86 -24.62 -24.26
C SER A 330 18.77 -23.56 -25.34
N ALA A 331 17.82 -23.67 -26.28
CA ALA A 331 17.62 -22.68 -27.33
C ALA A 331 17.28 -21.29 -26.74
N LEU A 332 16.47 -21.24 -25.69
CA LEU A 332 16.12 -20.00 -24.99
C LEU A 332 17.30 -19.44 -24.18
N ALA A 333 17.97 -20.27 -23.39
CA ALA A 333 19.14 -19.89 -22.58
C ALA A 333 20.33 -19.41 -23.42
N ASN A 334 20.48 -19.92 -24.65
CA ASN A 334 21.48 -19.44 -25.61
C ASN A 334 21.07 -18.12 -26.30
N SER A 335 19.78 -17.76 -26.26
CA SER A 335 19.23 -16.57 -26.92
C SER A 335 19.01 -15.38 -25.98
N VAL A 336 19.11 -15.59 -24.66
CA VAL A 336 18.90 -14.54 -23.66
C VAL A 336 20.15 -13.65 -23.55
N GLU A 337 19.94 -12.33 -23.51
CA GLU A 337 21.00 -11.37 -23.22
C GLU A 337 20.97 -11.02 -21.73
N CYS A 338 22.06 -11.32 -21.01
CA CYS A 338 22.21 -11.00 -19.60
C CYS A 338 22.83 -9.59 -19.46
N ASN A 339 22.00 -8.57 -19.34
CA ASN A 339 22.43 -7.17 -19.30
C ASN A 339 21.82 -6.35 -18.15
N MET A 340 20.98 -6.97 -17.31
CA MET A 340 20.35 -6.32 -16.17
C MET A 340 21.13 -6.64 -14.90
N ASN A 341 21.79 -5.64 -14.32
CA ASN A 341 22.66 -5.80 -13.14
C ASN A 341 22.28 -4.88 -11.97
N GLU A 342 21.22 -4.09 -12.12
CA GLU A 342 20.54 -3.32 -11.07
C GLU A 342 19.04 -3.64 -11.18
N VAL A 343 18.57 -4.61 -10.40
CA VAL A 343 17.20 -5.13 -10.48
C VAL A 343 16.66 -5.34 -9.07
N PRO A 344 15.74 -4.49 -8.59
CA PRO A 344 15.17 -4.61 -7.26
C PRO A 344 14.60 -6.00 -7.01
N VAL A 345 15.14 -6.68 -6.00
CA VAL A 345 14.63 -7.94 -5.47
C VAL A 345 13.76 -7.65 -4.25
N ASN A 346 12.45 -7.89 -4.32
CA ASN A 346 11.55 -7.68 -3.19
C ASN A 346 10.76 -8.94 -2.86
N VAL A 347 10.57 -9.20 -1.57
CA VAL A 347 9.71 -10.27 -1.05
C VAL A 347 8.49 -9.68 -0.38
N SER A 348 7.34 -10.30 -0.60
CA SER A 348 6.15 -10.04 0.20
C SER A 348 5.32 -11.31 0.36
N ALA A 349 4.43 -11.31 1.33
CA ALA A 349 3.53 -12.41 1.57
C ALA A 349 2.18 -11.89 2.07
N THR A 350 1.14 -12.68 1.82
CA THR A 350 -0.21 -12.46 2.33
C THR A 350 -0.87 -13.82 2.54
N ASP A 351 -2.06 -13.82 3.12
CA ASP A 351 -2.87 -15.02 3.24
C ASP A 351 -4.35 -14.69 3.17
N PHE A 352 -5.14 -15.71 2.89
CA PHE A 352 -6.60 -15.62 2.96
C PHE A 352 -7.19 -16.94 3.47
N THR A 353 -8.41 -16.87 3.99
CA THR A 353 -9.21 -18.05 4.33
C THR A 353 -10.35 -18.22 3.33
N PHE A 354 -10.64 -19.47 3.00
CA PHE A 354 -11.73 -19.82 2.09
C PHE A 354 -12.49 -21.04 2.61
N ALA A 355 -13.72 -21.26 2.13
CA ALA A 355 -14.49 -22.42 2.52
C ALA A 355 -13.81 -23.74 2.07
N ASN A 356 -13.84 -24.76 2.92
CA ASN A 356 -13.40 -26.10 2.55
C ASN A 356 -14.41 -26.81 1.63
N ALA A 357 -13.99 -27.87 0.95
CA ALA A 357 -14.83 -28.61 0.00
C ALA A 357 -16.10 -29.22 0.63
N SER A 358 -16.11 -29.50 1.93
CA SER A 358 -17.29 -29.99 2.66
C SER A 358 -18.29 -28.90 3.03
N GLY A 359 -17.89 -27.62 2.99
CA GLY A 359 -18.69 -26.47 3.38
C GLY A 359 -18.95 -26.36 4.89
N ASP A 360 -18.21 -27.10 5.72
CA ASP A 360 -18.37 -27.15 7.18
C ASP A 360 -17.23 -26.48 7.95
N GLY A 361 -16.29 -25.86 7.24
CA GLY A 361 -15.18 -25.12 7.81
C GLY A 361 -14.41 -24.33 6.74
N GLU A 362 -13.25 -23.83 7.14
CA GLU A 362 -12.38 -23.00 6.30
C GLU A 362 -10.99 -23.63 6.16
N VAL A 363 -10.29 -23.26 5.10
CA VAL A 363 -8.90 -23.59 4.82
C VAL A 363 -8.11 -22.30 4.63
N LYS A 364 -6.92 -22.24 5.22
CA LYS A 364 -5.99 -21.11 5.06
C LYS A 364 -5.07 -21.36 3.87
N VAL A 365 -4.93 -20.35 3.02
CA VAL A 365 -4.03 -20.33 1.88
C VAL A 365 -2.98 -19.25 2.10
N ASP A 366 -1.72 -19.66 2.26
CA ASP A 366 -0.58 -18.75 2.34
C ASP A 366 -0.08 -18.46 0.91
N VAL A 367 0.14 -17.19 0.59
CA VAL A 367 0.62 -16.71 -0.72
C VAL A 367 1.89 -15.91 -0.51
N SER A 368 2.99 -16.31 -1.15
CA SER A 368 4.26 -15.58 -1.13
C SER A 368 4.62 -15.11 -2.51
N ALA A 369 5.27 -13.95 -2.63
CA ALA A 369 5.76 -13.44 -3.89
C ALA A 369 7.21 -12.93 -3.78
N ILE A 370 8.01 -13.23 -4.80
CA ILE A 370 9.33 -12.65 -5.04
C ILE A 370 9.25 -11.87 -6.35
N THR A 371 9.69 -10.61 -6.33
CA THR A 371 9.82 -9.81 -7.55
C THR A 371 11.29 -9.55 -7.84
N ILE A 372 11.70 -9.64 -9.11
CA ILE A 372 13.05 -9.36 -9.59
C ILE A 372 12.91 -8.50 -10.84
N GLY A 373 12.96 -7.18 -10.67
CA GLY A 373 12.63 -6.23 -11.74
C GLY A 373 11.23 -6.48 -12.32
N ASP A 374 11.15 -6.81 -13.61
CA ASP A 374 9.90 -7.07 -14.34
C ASP A 374 9.31 -8.48 -14.13
N ILE A 375 9.95 -9.31 -13.30
CA ILE A 375 9.54 -10.69 -13.02
C ILE A 375 8.84 -10.75 -11.67
N ALA A 376 7.66 -11.35 -11.62
CA ALA A 376 6.97 -11.75 -10.40
C ALA A 376 6.87 -13.28 -10.33
N MET A 377 7.40 -13.86 -9.27
CA MET A 377 7.19 -15.26 -8.91
C MET A 377 6.17 -15.30 -7.76
N VAL A 378 5.11 -16.10 -7.90
CA VAL A 378 4.03 -16.22 -6.90
C VAL A 378 3.91 -17.69 -6.49
N GLY A 379 4.06 -17.95 -5.19
CA GLY A 379 4.08 -19.30 -4.66
C GLY A 379 3.03 -19.59 -3.60
N LEU A 380 2.57 -20.84 -3.61
CA LEU A 380 1.60 -21.40 -2.69
C LEU A 380 1.82 -22.91 -2.50
N LYS A 381 1.17 -23.50 -1.49
CA LYS A 381 1.26 -24.94 -1.17
C LYS A 381 0.49 -25.84 -2.13
N SER A 382 -0.50 -25.31 -2.85
CA SER A 382 -1.47 -26.09 -3.63
C SER A 382 -1.04 -26.30 -5.08
N GLU A 383 -1.56 -27.35 -5.71
CA GLU A 383 -1.48 -27.61 -7.15
C GLU A 383 -2.61 -26.88 -7.88
N LEU A 384 -2.26 -25.92 -8.72
CA LEU A 384 -3.21 -25.13 -9.52
C LEU A 384 -3.35 -25.68 -10.94
N ASN A 385 -4.54 -25.55 -11.52
CA ASN A 385 -4.76 -25.81 -12.95
C ASN A 385 -4.06 -24.75 -13.81
N ALA A 386 -3.58 -25.12 -14.99
CA ALA A 386 -2.78 -24.24 -15.83
C ALA A 386 -3.51 -22.93 -16.21
N ILE A 387 -4.83 -22.98 -16.34
CA ILE A 387 -5.64 -21.80 -16.65
C ILE A 387 -5.60 -20.75 -15.53
N THR A 388 -5.54 -21.17 -14.26
CA THR A 388 -5.42 -20.25 -13.12
C THR A 388 -4.08 -19.51 -13.14
N GLY A 389 -3.00 -20.21 -13.49
CA GLY A 389 -1.68 -19.58 -13.69
C GLY A 389 -1.70 -18.53 -14.81
N HIS A 390 -2.39 -18.84 -15.91
CA HIS A 390 -2.57 -17.90 -17.03
C HIS A 390 -3.39 -16.67 -16.62
N GLN A 391 -4.51 -16.86 -15.92
CA GLN A 391 -5.36 -15.75 -15.42
C GLN A 391 -4.57 -14.79 -14.52
N LEU A 392 -3.75 -15.31 -13.61
CA LEU A 392 -2.87 -14.47 -12.79
C LEU A 392 -1.84 -13.73 -13.65
N ALA A 393 -1.27 -14.38 -14.65
CA ALA A 393 -0.32 -13.73 -15.55
C ALA A 393 -0.97 -12.60 -16.37
N GLU A 394 -2.23 -12.75 -16.81
CA GLU A 394 -2.98 -11.69 -17.51
C GLU A 394 -3.36 -10.52 -16.59
N ALA A 395 -3.69 -10.81 -15.32
CA ALA A 395 -4.09 -9.80 -14.34
C ALA A 395 -2.90 -9.07 -13.68
N SER A 396 -1.71 -9.65 -13.76
CA SER A 396 -0.52 -9.14 -13.07
C SER A 396 -0.01 -7.82 -13.65
N PRO A 397 0.47 -6.90 -12.79
CA PRO A 397 1.13 -5.68 -13.25
C PRO A 397 2.56 -5.92 -13.73
N PHE A 398 3.12 -7.13 -13.56
CA PHE A 398 4.48 -7.49 -13.99
C PHE A 398 4.46 -8.17 -15.35
N LYS A 399 5.48 -7.88 -16.16
CA LYS A 399 5.61 -8.40 -17.51
C LYS A 399 5.74 -9.92 -17.56
N TYR A 400 6.48 -10.50 -16.63
CA TYR A 400 6.65 -11.95 -16.51
C TYR A 400 6.11 -12.39 -15.17
N THR A 401 5.02 -13.16 -15.16
CA THR A 401 4.41 -13.66 -13.91
C THR A 401 4.42 -15.18 -13.92
N LEU A 402 5.08 -15.76 -12.92
CA LEU A 402 5.36 -17.17 -12.81
C LEU A 402 4.69 -17.68 -11.53
N VAL A 403 3.93 -18.76 -11.64
CA VAL A 403 3.35 -19.44 -10.48
C VAL A 403 4.28 -20.57 -10.04
N THR A 404 4.31 -20.86 -8.74
CA THR A 404 4.98 -22.04 -8.17
C THR A 404 4.09 -22.76 -7.17
N GLY A 405 3.73 -24.02 -7.47
CA GLY A 405 3.02 -24.91 -6.53
C GLY A 405 4.00 -25.60 -5.58
N PHE A 406 3.50 -26.30 -4.55
CA PHE A 406 4.33 -27.00 -3.54
C PHE A 406 5.38 -26.12 -2.86
N LEU A 407 5.11 -24.83 -2.71
CA LEU A 407 5.99 -23.93 -1.98
C LEU A 407 5.73 -24.04 -0.48
N ASN A 408 6.79 -24.32 0.29
CA ASN A 408 6.78 -24.40 1.75
C ASN A 408 5.69 -25.36 2.31
N GLY A 409 5.34 -26.40 1.55
CA GLY A 409 4.40 -27.44 1.96
C GLY A 409 3.56 -27.98 0.80
N ASP A 410 2.56 -28.80 1.15
CA ASP A 410 1.62 -29.45 0.22
C ASP A 410 0.19 -29.24 0.73
N GLN A 411 -0.70 -28.75 -0.14
CA GLN A 411 -2.13 -28.61 0.12
C GLN A 411 -3.04 -29.24 -0.97
N LYS A 412 -2.51 -30.21 -1.75
CA LYS A 412 -3.24 -30.87 -2.85
C LYS A 412 -3.80 -29.89 -3.88
N TYR A 413 -4.78 -30.32 -4.65
CA TYR A 413 -5.33 -29.58 -5.79
C TYR A 413 -6.24 -28.45 -5.35
N MET A 414 -6.02 -27.26 -5.91
CA MET A 414 -6.94 -26.12 -5.90
C MET A 414 -7.45 -25.91 -7.35
N PRO A 415 -8.52 -26.61 -7.74
CA PRO A 415 -9.04 -26.59 -9.10
C PRO A 415 -9.72 -25.27 -9.44
N ASP A 416 -9.68 -24.91 -10.73
CA ASP A 416 -10.47 -23.82 -11.30
C ASP A 416 -11.95 -24.21 -11.44
N ASP A 417 -12.80 -23.23 -11.72
CA ASP A 417 -14.24 -23.38 -11.87
C ASP A 417 -14.64 -24.54 -12.82
N GLU A 418 -13.98 -24.68 -13.97
CA GLU A 418 -14.33 -25.67 -14.98
C GLU A 418 -14.12 -27.10 -14.47
N ALA A 419 -13.04 -27.34 -13.72
CA ALA A 419 -12.74 -28.63 -13.12
C ALA A 419 -13.87 -29.12 -12.17
N TYR A 420 -14.58 -28.21 -11.49
CA TYR A 420 -15.79 -28.56 -10.73
C TYR A 420 -16.96 -28.94 -11.65
N GLU A 421 -17.12 -28.27 -12.78
CA GLU A 421 -18.22 -28.54 -13.73
C GLU A 421 -18.08 -29.92 -14.38
N ILE A 422 -16.87 -30.26 -14.80
CA ILE A 422 -16.59 -31.56 -15.43
C ILE A 422 -16.32 -32.67 -14.42
N GLN A 423 -16.18 -32.34 -13.14
CA GLN A 423 -15.81 -33.30 -12.10
C GLN A 423 -14.50 -34.04 -12.44
N SER A 424 -13.48 -33.26 -12.80
CA SER A 424 -12.16 -33.74 -13.19
C SER A 424 -11.44 -34.46 -12.03
N TRP A 425 -10.20 -34.90 -12.27
CA TRP A 425 -9.41 -35.54 -11.21
C TRP A 425 -9.06 -34.57 -10.07
N GLU A 426 -8.75 -33.31 -10.39
CA GLU A 426 -8.38 -32.25 -9.45
C GLU A 426 -9.56 -31.99 -8.50
N PHE A 427 -10.76 -31.85 -9.05
CA PHE A 427 -12.00 -31.76 -8.27
C PHE A 427 -12.18 -32.96 -7.33
N LYS A 428 -11.97 -34.19 -7.82
CA LYS A 428 -12.12 -35.41 -6.99
C LYS A 428 -11.13 -35.48 -5.83
N ARG A 429 -10.08 -34.65 -5.84
CA ARG A 429 -8.97 -34.65 -4.87
C ARG A 429 -8.81 -33.34 -4.12
N THR A 430 -9.70 -32.36 -4.32
CA THR A 430 -9.57 -31.05 -3.69
C THR A 430 -10.13 -31.01 -2.27
N GLY A 431 -9.47 -30.23 -1.41
CA GLY A 431 -10.00 -29.82 -0.10
C GLY A 431 -10.66 -28.44 -0.13
N PHE A 432 -10.71 -27.77 -1.27
CA PHE A 432 -11.18 -26.40 -1.43
C PHE A 432 -12.61 -26.34 -1.99
N ALA A 433 -13.39 -25.35 -1.57
CA ALA A 433 -14.67 -25.05 -2.22
C ALA A 433 -14.46 -24.38 -3.59
N ARG A 434 -15.47 -24.53 -4.47
CA ARG A 434 -15.53 -23.85 -5.78
C ARG A 434 -15.37 -22.33 -5.60
N GLY A 435 -14.54 -21.70 -6.42
CA GLY A 435 -14.20 -20.27 -6.32
C GLY A 435 -12.87 -19.95 -5.63
N CYS A 436 -12.21 -20.94 -5.00
CA CYS A 436 -10.98 -20.69 -4.25
C CYS A 436 -9.79 -20.30 -5.15
N ALA A 437 -9.69 -20.89 -6.35
CA ALA A 437 -8.65 -20.59 -7.32
C ALA A 437 -8.79 -19.17 -7.87
N GLU A 438 -10.03 -18.74 -8.10
CA GLU A 438 -10.38 -17.39 -8.56
C GLU A 438 -10.06 -16.34 -7.49
N GLU A 439 -10.35 -16.66 -6.22
CA GLU A 439 -9.97 -15.80 -5.10
C GLU A 439 -8.46 -15.69 -4.93
N PHE A 440 -7.72 -16.80 -5.14
CA PHE A 440 -6.26 -16.75 -5.18
C PHE A 440 -5.75 -15.76 -6.24
N VAL A 441 -6.33 -15.74 -7.44
CA VAL A 441 -5.95 -14.77 -8.49
C VAL A 441 -6.17 -13.33 -8.02
N ASN A 442 -7.31 -13.03 -7.40
CA ASN A 442 -7.60 -11.68 -6.87
C ASN A 442 -6.59 -11.26 -5.80
N VAL A 443 -6.33 -12.13 -4.83
CA VAL A 443 -5.42 -11.87 -3.72
C VAL A 443 -3.98 -11.72 -4.21
N ALA A 444 -3.52 -12.59 -5.10
CA ALA A 444 -2.19 -12.53 -5.69
C ALA A 444 -2.00 -11.26 -6.54
N THR A 445 -2.98 -10.86 -7.35
CA THR A 445 -2.92 -9.62 -8.13
C THR A 445 -2.86 -8.38 -7.24
N ALA A 446 -3.61 -8.36 -6.14
CA ALA A 446 -3.55 -7.27 -5.16
C ALA A 446 -2.16 -7.17 -4.50
N LEU A 447 -1.59 -8.32 -4.11
CA LEU A 447 -0.23 -8.40 -3.57
C LEU A 447 0.80 -7.85 -4.56
N LEU A 448 0.75 -8.30 -5.82
CA LEU A 448 1.67 -7.83 -6.87
C LEU A 448 1.50 -6.34 -7.16
N THR A 449 0.28 -5.82 -7.15
CA THR A 449 0.01 -4.38 -7.33
C THR A 449 0.62 -3.55 -6.20
N LYS A 450 0.53 -4.04 -4.95
CA LYS A 450 1.19 -3.41 -3.80
C LYS A 450 2.72 -3.43 -3.97
N MET A 451 3.28 -4.58 -4.36
CA MET A 451 4.72 -4.74 -4.56
C MET A 451 5.28 -3.86 -5.68
N GLN A 452 4.56 -3.71 -6.80
CA GLN A 452 4.99 -2.82 -7.88
C GLN A 452 5.02 -1.34 -7.42
N LYS A 453 4.05 -0.92 -6.59
CA LYS A 453 4.02 0.43 -6.03
C LYS A 453 5.14 0.69 -5.03
N SER A 454 5.52 -0.29 -4.20
CA SER A 454 6.62 -0.16 -3.24
C SER A 454 8.00 -0.23 -3.90
N ALA A 455 8.17 -1.09 -4.92
CA ALA A 455 9.44 -1.20 -5.66
C ALA A 455 9.77 0.05 -6.50
N ALA A 456 8.77 0.91 -6.76
CA ALA A 456 8.93 2.15 -7.50
C ALA A 456 9.49 3.31 -6.65
N THR A 457 9.67 3.15 -5.33
CA THR A 457 10.09 4.25 -4.46
C THR A 457 11.31 3.87 -3.59
N PRO A 458 12.37 4.70 -3.51
CA PRO A 458 13.54 4.41 -2.69
C PRO A 458 13.17 4.43 -1.19
N GLY A 459 13.89 3.67 -0.37
CA GLY A 459 13.68 3.54 1.09
C GLY A 459 13.52 4.85 1.87
N PHE A 460 13.06 4.74 3.12
CA PHE A 460 12.55 5.85 3.95
C PHE A 460 13.56 7.01 4.05
N LYS A 461 13.10 8.24 3.84
CA LYS A 461 13.88 9.48 3.95
C LYS A 461 13.21 10.46 4.87
N ALA A 462 14.03 11.28 5.52
CA ALA A 462 13.57 12.37 6.34
C ALA A 462 14.50 13.58 6.28
N GLY A 463 13.94 14.75 6.58
CA GLY A 463 14.66 15.99 6.83
C GLY A 463 13.90 16.79 7.88
N ALA A 464 14.61 17.50 8.76
CA ALA A 464 13.99 18.42 9.71
C ALA A 464 14.69 19.78 9.79
N GLY A 465 13.97 20.80 10.27
CA GLY A 465 14.48 22.16 10.36
C GLY A 465 13.72 23.05 11.34
N ASN A 466 14.39 24.10 11.82
CA ASN A 466 13.91 25.03 12.84
C ASN A 466 13.95 26.48 12.33
N GLY A 467 12.94 27.27 12.69
CA GLY A 467 12.92 28.70 12.43
C GLY A 467 12.39 29.46 13.62
N GLU A 468 13.14 30.43 14.12
CA GLU A 468 12.74 31.23 15.30
C GLU A 468 11.79 32.36 14.88
N ILE A 469 10.62 32.44 15.50
CA ILE A 469 9.65 33.50 15.26
C ILE A 469 10.03 34.70 16.12
N VAL A 470 10.64 35.71 15.49
CA VAL A 470 10.99 36.98 16.15
C VAL A 470 9.97 38.06 15.79
N PHE A 471 9.06 38.38 16.72
CA PHE A 471 8.08 39.44 16.51
C PHE A 471 8.73 40.82 16.54
N SER A 472 8.45 41.63 15.52
CA SER A 472 8.94 43.01 15.43
C SER A 472 8.24 43.91 16.45
N GLU A 473 8.94 44.92 16.98
CA GLU A 473 8.37 45.89 17.96
C GLU A 473 7.04 46.51 17.49
N GLY A 474 6.89 46.73 16.17
CA GLY A 474 5.69 47.30 15.56
C GLY A 474 4.43 46.43 15.65
N VAL A 475 4.53 45.16 16.03
CA VAL A 475 3.38 44.28 16.31
C VAL A 475 2.68 44.69 17.62
N PHE A 476 3.40 45.32 18.55
CA PHE A 476 2.94 45.58 19.91
C PHE A 476 2.50 47.05 20.12
N PRO A 477 1.60 47.32 21.09
CA PRO A 477 0.92 46.36 21.95
C PRO A 477 -0.26 45.66 21.25
N VAL A 478 -0.49 44.40 21.60
CA VAL A 478 -1.64 43.59 21.14
C VAL A 478 -2.01 42.59 22.24
N GLU A 479 -3.30 42.41 22.54
CA GLU A 479 -3.81 41.41 23.50
C GLU A 479 -3.13 41.38 24.90
N GLY A 480 -2.66 42.53 25.37
CA GLY A 480 -1.94 42.67 26.64
C GLY A 480 -0.45 42.33 26.57
N PHE A 481 0.08 41.94 25.41
CA PHE A 481 1.51 41.76 25.17
C PHE A 481 2.22 43.11 24.99
N SER A 482 3.31 43.29 25.73
CA SER A 482 4.15 44.49 25.69
C SER A 482 5.23 44.46 24.61
N GLY A 483 5.51 43.28 24.05
CA GLY A 483 6.67 43.00 23.21
C GLY A 483 7.91 42.53 23.98
N GLU A 484 7.84 42.45 25.32
CA GLU A 484 8.88 41.76 26.09
C GLU A 484 8.84 40.25 25.82
N VAL A 485 10.01 39.65 25.65
CA VAL A 485 10.18 38.23 25.34
C VAL A 485 10.76 37.50 26.56
N HIS A 486 10.09 36.43 26.98
CA HIS A 486 10.63 35.40 27.86
C HIS A 486 11.41 34.36 27.04
N GLN A 487 10.74 33.76 26.05
CA GLN A 487 11.32 32.80 25.11
C GLN A 487 10.63 32.99 23.75
N ASN A 488 11.40 33.01 22.66
CA ASN A 488 10.81 33.13 21.33
C ASN A 488 10.12 31.82 20.93
N PRO A 489 8.97 31.89 20.23
CA PRO A 489 8.35 30.73 19.64
C PRO A 489 9.09 30.28 18.37
N TYR A 490 8.93 29.02 17.97
CA TYR A 490 9.54 28.43 16.78
C TYR A 490 8.51 27.91 15.78
N VAL A 491 8.94 27.78 14.52
CA VAL A 491 8.38 26.88 13.51
C VAL A 491 9.33 25.69 13.37
N ARG A 492 8.77 24.48 13.35
CA ARG A 492 9.52 23.24 13.17
C ARG A 492 8.91 22.41 12.06
N THR A 493 9.74 21.96 11.14
CA THR A 493 9.31 21.23 9.95
C THR A 493 9.93 19.85 9.96
N LEU A 494 9.12 18.85 9.65
CA LEU A 494 9.53 17.47 9.39
C LEU A 494 9.05 17.08 7.99
N LEU A 495 9.99 16.75 7.11
CA LEU A 495 9.75 16.17 5.79
C LEU A 495 9.99 14.67 5.83
N LEU A 496 9.12 13.90 5.19
CA LEU A 496 9.16 12.44 5.16
C LEU A 496 8.91 11.93 3.73
N GLU A 497 9.56 10.85 3.33
CA GLU A 497 9.29 10.16 2.06
C GLU A 497 9.53 8.66 2.19
N ASP A 498 8.54 7.89 1.76
CA ASP A 498 8.70 6.52 1.29
C ASP A 498 7.81 6.43 0.04
N THR A 499 6.76 5.60 0.02
CA THR A 499 5.77 5.52 -1.09
C THR A 499 5.21 6.87 -1.57
N GLN A 500 5.16 7.89 -0.71
CA GLN A 500 4.94 9.28 -1.10
C GLN A 500 5.61 10.26 -0.12
N LYS A 501 5.76 11.52 -0.55
CA LYS A 501 6.23 12.62 0.31
C LYS A 501 5.11 13.15 1.21
N ALA A 502 5.46 13.49 2.44
CA ALA A 502 4.60 14.19 3.39
C ALA A 502 5.40 15.23 4.19
N ALA A 503 4.71 16.20 4.78
CA ALA A 503 5.32 17.25 5.60
C ALA A 503 4.45 17.59 6.81
N ILE A 504 5.07 17.76 7.98
CA ILE A 504 4.44 18.30 9.18
C ILE A 504 5.17 19.59 9.55
N VAL A 505 4.44 20.70 9.58
CA VAL A 505 4.94 22.02 9.98
C VAL A 505 4.22 22.42 11.27
N SER A 506 4.93 22.44 12.40
CA SER A 506 4.40 22.80 13.72
C SER A 506 4.83 24.22 14.09
N LEU A 507 3.87 25.07 14.40
CA LEU A 507 4.07 26.46 14.81
C LEU A 507 3.77 26.63 16.29
N GLU A 508 4.67 27.27 17.02
CA GLU A 508 4.47 27.61 18.44
C GLU A 508 3.58 28.85 18.63
N LEU A 509 2.39 28.84 18.03
CA LEU A 509 1.42 29.94 18.04
C LEU A 509 0.09 29.52 18.68
N VAL A 510 -0.69 30.49 19.15
CA VAL A 510 -2.04 30.28 19.68
C VAL A 510 -2.99 29.67 18.64
N ASN A 511 -2.93 30.15 17.40
CA ASN A 511 -3.54 29.56 16.22
C ASN A 511 -2.86 30.13 14.97
N THR A 512 -3.14 29.53 13.81
CA THR A 512 -2.63 30.03 12.52
C THR A 512 -3.80 30.32 11.58
N PRO A 513 -3.96 31.56 11.10
CA PRO A 513 -4.97 31.91 10.09
C PRO A 513 -4.82 31.13 8.77
N ASP A 514 -5.95 30.87 8.10
CA ASP A 514 -5.99 30.12 6.83
C ASP A 514 -5.06 30.67 5.75
N ASP A 515 -4.95 31.99 5.60
CA ASP A 515 -4.07 32.60 4.59
C ASP A 515 -2.58 32.29 4.82
N ILE A 516 -2.16 32.22 6.09
CA ILE A 516 -0.79 31.82 6.45
C ILE A 516 -0.62 30.30 6.25
N ILE A 517 -1.61 29.49 6.64
CA ILE A 517 -1.59 28.04 6.42
C ILE A 517 -1.42 27.73 4.93
N GLN A 518 -2.23 28.36 4.07
CA GLN A 518 -2.14 28.16 2.63
C GLN A 518 -0.77 28.58 2.10
N ALA A 519 -0.24 29.73 2.53
CA ALA A 519 1.08 30.20 2.11
C ALA A 519 2.22 29.24 2.53
N ILE A 520 2.13 28.64 3.72
CA ILE A 520 3.09 27.62 4.16
C ILE A 520 2.99 26.37 3.29
N LYS A 521 1.76 25.88 3.01
CA LYS A 521 1.56 24.72 2.14
C LYS A 521 2.08 24.95 0.71
N ASP A 522 1.79 26.13 0.16
CA ASP A 522 2.31 26.59 -1.13
C ASP A 522 3.84 26.55 -1.16
N TYR A 523 4.48 27.08 -0.10
CA TYR A 523 5.94 27.12 -0.02
C TYR A 523 6.56 25.72 0.09
N VAL A 524 6.02 24.85 0.96
CA VAL A 524 6.47 23.46 1.07
C VAL A 524 6.39 22.75 -0.27
N GLU A 525 5.25 22.83 -0.96
CA GLU A 525 5.07 22.23 -2.30
C GLU A 525 6.10 22.76 -3.30
N GLU A 526 6.36 24.08 -3.30
CA GLU A 526 7.34 24.72 -4.19
C GLU A 526 8.77 24.20 -3.97
N VAL A 527 9.23 24.08 -2.72
CA VAL A 527 10.65 23.81 -2.43
C VAL A 527 11.00 22.34 -2.19
N SER A 528 10.06 21.52 -1.69
CA SER A 528 10.29 20.10 -1.42
C SER A 528 9.67 19.15 -2.46
N GLY A 529 8.69 19.65 -3.22
CA GLY A 529 7.85 18.83 -4.11
C GLY A 529 6.85 17.95 -3.35
N THR A 530 6.61 18.18 -2.06
CA THR A 530 5.59 17.47 -1.29
C THR A 530 4.20 17.90 -1.79
N PRO A 531 3.31 16.96 -2.17
CA PRO A 531 1.95 17.31 -2.60
C PRO A 531 1.23 18.14 -1.53
N ARG A 532 0.55 19.21 -1.94
CA ARG A 532 -0.14 20.12 -1.01
C ARG A 532 -1.03 19.42 0.02
N ASP A 533 -1.76 18.40 -0.43
CA ASP A 533 -2.71 17.65 0.40
C ASP A 533 -2.01 16.77 1.46
N ASN A 534 -0.71 16.48 1.25
CA ASN A 534 0.15 15.75 2.19
C ASN A 534 0.92 16.69 3.13
N VAL A 535 0.64 18.00 3.11
CA VAL A 535 1.25 18.99 4.01
C VAL A 535 0.30 19.31 5.16
N TRP A 536 0.74 18.99 6.37
CA TRP A 536 0.07 19.29 7.63
C TRP A 536 0.66 20.53 8.27
N VAL A 537 -0.16 21.57 8.48
CA VAL A 537 0.24 22.79 9.20
C VAL A 537 -0.50 22.82 10.53
N HIS A 538 0.24 22.71 11.62
CA HIS A 538 -0.25 22.53 12.97
C HIS A 538 0.16 23.72 13.85
N SER A 539 -0.73 24.18 14.74
CA SER A 539 -0.36 25.12 15.81
C SER A 539 -0.36 24.40 17.14
N ASN A 540 0.70 24.51 17.94
CA ASN A 540 0.73 23.88 19.26
C ASN A 540 -0.17 24.58 20.31
N HIS A 541 -0.92 25.59 19.88
CA HIS A 541 -1.84 26.37 20.68
C HIS A 541 -1.19 27.04 21.90
N ASN A 542 0.01 27.56 21.68
CA ASN A 542 0.72 28.34 22.67
C ASN A 542 0.05 29.70 22.88
N ILE A 543 -0.89 29.74 23.83
CA ILE A 543 -1.68 30.92 24.22
C ILE A 543 -0.83 32.05 24.84
N THR A 544 0.48 31.83 25.00
CA THR A 544 1.48 32.84 25.38
C THR A 544 2.09 33.57 24.19
N THR A 545 1.45 33.45 23.01
CA THR A 545 1.69 34.26 21.80
C THR A 545 0.42 35.04 21.41
N PRO A 546 0.54 36.17 20.69
CA PRO A 546 -0.62 36.94 20.24
C PRO A 546 -1.33 36.26 19.08
N HIS A 547 -2.65 36.42 18.99
CA HIS A 547 -3.36 36.14 17.74
C HIS A 547 -2.89 37.10 16.64
N ALA A 548 -3.10 36.71 15.37
CA ALA A 548 -2.87 37.60 14.25
C ALA A 548 -3.67 38.91 14.43
N PRO A 549 -3.01 40.09 14.50
CA PRO A 549 -3.69 41.35 14.78
C PRO A 549 -4.78 41.69 13.75
N GLU A 550 -5.83 42.40 14.19
CA GLU A 550 -6.84 42.98 13.29
C GLU A 550 -6.33 44.24 12.58
N ASP A 551 -5.41 45.00 13.19
CA ASP A 551 -4.80 46.17 12.56
C ASP A 551 -3.91 45.74 11.38
N GLU A 552 -4.16 46.33 10.21
CA GLU A 552 -3.49 45.92 8.96
C GLU A 552 -1.96 46.04 9.03
N THR A 553 -1.42 47.03 9.75
CA THR A 553 0.03 47.23 9.84
C THR A 553 0.66 46.22 10.78
N GLN A 554 0.05 46.01 11.96
CA GLN A 554 0.50 44.98 12.91
C GLN A 554 0.37 43.58 12.30
N ARG A 555 -0.72 43.31 11.57
CA ARG A 555 -0.95 42.05 10.86
C ARG A 555 0.11 41.77 9.80
N ALA A 556 0.45 42.77 8.99
CA ALA A 556 1.47 42.62 7.95
C ALA A 556 2.83 42.23 8.54
N LEU A 557 3.23 42.88 9.65
CA LEU A 557 4.46 42.53 10.38
C LEU A 557 4.39 41.13 11.00
N PHE A 558 3.25 40.77 11.60
CA PHE A 558 3.03 39.43 12.15
C PHE A 558 3.20 38.35 11.08
N VAL A 559 2.54 38.50 9.93
CA VAL A 559 2.64 37.57 8.79
C VAL A 559 4.08 37.49 8.28
N GLU A 560 4.77 38.62 8.15
CA GLU A 560 6.18 38.66 7.74
C GLU A 560 7.07 37.87 8.72
N ASN A 561 6.90 38.06 10.03
CA ASN A 561 7.70 37.37 11.04
C ASN A 561 7.43 35.86 11.09
N VAL A 562 6.17 35.44 10.98
CA VAL A 562 5.79 34.02 10.95
C VAL A 562 6.28 33.34 9.67
N MET A 563 6.07 33.97 8.51
CA MET A 563 6.52 33.39 7.23
C MET A 563 8.04 33.32 7.14
N ALA A 564 8.78 34.29 7.68
CA ALA A 564 10.25 34.23 7.71
C ALA A 564 10.74 32.97 8.45
N ALA A 565 10.22 32.72 9.65
CA ALA A 565 10.54 31.54 10.44
C ALA A 565 10.09 30.24 9.75
N ALA A 566 8.89 30.23 9.16
CA ALA A 566 8.40 29.05 8.43
C ALA A 566 9.30 28.72 7.23
N THR A 567 9.66 29.71 6.41
CA THR A 567 10.55 29.49 5.26
C THR A 567 11.93 29.01 5.69
N GLU A 568 12.50 29.55 6.77
CA GLU A 568 13.80 29.09 7.31
C GLU A 568 13.73 27.63 7.76
N SER A 569 12.70 27.27 8.55
CA SER A 569 12.47 25.90 9.00
C SER A 569 12.28 24.92 7.84
N ILE A 570 11.55 25.31 6.81
CA ILE A 570 11.27 24.47 5.62
C ILE A 570 12.51 24.36 4.73
N ASP A 571 13.31 25.41 4.59
CA ASP A 571 14.54 25.37 3.81
C ASP A 571 15.59 24.47 4.49
N GLU A 572 15.71 24.53 5.82
CA GLU A 572 16.54 23.60 6.60
C GLU A 572 15.99 22.16 6.52
N ALA A 573 14.65 22.04 6.59
CA ALA A 573 13.81 20.99 6.02
C ALA A 573 14.43 20.21 4.86
N VAL A 574 14.45 20.92 3.74
CA VAL A 574 14.89 20.41 2.44
C VAL A 574 16.39 20.16 2.42
N ALA A 575 17.18 20.99 3.11
CA ALA A 575 18.63 20.87 3.12
C ALA A 575 19.13 19.64 3.89
N SER A 576 18.41 19.19 4.91
CA SER A 576 18.74 18.00 5.71
C SER A 576 18.12 16.70 5.21
N PHE A 577 17.36 16.75 4.11
CA PHE A 577 16.58 15.64 3.57
C PHE A 577 17.47 14.51 3.00
N GLN A 578 17.44 13.34 3.63
CA GLN A 578 18.33 12.21 3.35
C GLN A 578 17.70 10.86 3.76
N PRO A 579 18.26 9.70 3.32
CA PRO A 579 17.86 8.38 3.82
C PRO A 579 17.91 8.30 5.34
N ALA A 580 16.91 7.67 5.93
CA ALA A 580 16.67 7.69 7.37
C ALA A 580 16.12 6.36 7.88
N LYS A 581 16.23 6.17 9.20
CA LYS A 581 15.57 5.10 9.94
C LYS A 581 14.73 5.69 11.06
N LEU A 582 13.59 5.09 11.36
CA LEU A 582 12.73 5.55 12.45
C LEU A 582 12.62 4.52 13.57
N GLY A 583 12.41 5.02 14.78
CA GLY A 583 12.16 4.25 16.00
C GLY A 583 11.09 4.94 16.85
N VAL A 584 10.32 4.16 17.61
CA VAL A 584 9.21 4.67 18.44
C VAL A 584 9.32 4.15 19.86
N ALA A 585 9.04 5.01 20.84
CA ALA A 585 8.94 4.64 22.24
C ALA A 585 7.78 5.37 22.93
N THR A 586 7.21 4.73 23.95
CA THR A 586 6.14 5.27 24.78
C THR A 586 6.49 5.17 26.26
N GLY A 587 6.13 6.18 27.04
CA GLY A 587 6.29 6.20 28.49
C GLY A 587 5.25 7.08 29.17
N GLU A 588 5.39 7.30 30.47
CA GLU A 588 4.46 8.12 31.26
C GLU A 588 5.13 9.39 31.78
N CYS A 589 4.45 10.53 31.67
CA CYS A 589 4.86 11.81 32.25
C CYS A 589 3.72 12.39 33.10
N ASP A 590 4.04 12.83 34.32
CA ASP A 590 3.05 13.35 35.28
C ASP A 590 3.01 14.89 35.35
N ALA A 591 3.35 15.56 34.24
CA ALA A 591 3.37 17.01 34.17
C ALA A 591 1.96 17.62 34.02
N ASN A 592 1.04 16.92 33.36
CA ASN A 592 -0.31 17.39 33.07
C ASN A 592 -1.35 17.01 34.15
N ILE A 593 -2.54 17.58 34.07
CA ILE A 593 -3.71 17.21 34.86
C ILE A 593 -5.00 17.57 34.11
N ASN A 594 -6.11 16.91 34.44
CA ASN A 594 -7.44 17.36 34.04
C ASN A 594 -7.78 18.69 34.70
N LYS A 595 -8.34 19.63 33.93
CA LYS A 595 -8.59 20.99 34.40
C LYS A 595 -10.01 21.27 34.92
N ASP A 596 -10.93 20.31 34.85
CA ASP A 596 -12.31 20.54 35.26
C ASP A 596 -12.53 20.20 36.74
N ILE A 597 -12.82 21.22 37.56
CA ILE A 597 -13.15 21.07 38.98
C ILE A 597 -14.62 21.43 39.26
N GLU A 598 -15.23 20.71 40.20
CA GLU A 598 -16.57 21.02 40.71
C GLU A 598 -16.45 21.98 41.91
N LEU A 599 -17.11 23.13 41.81
CA LEU A 599 -17.36 24.05 42.93
C LEU A 599 -18.86 24.07 43.26
N ASN A 600 -19.25 24.70 44.37
CA ASN A 600 -20.62 24.64 44.88
C ASN A 600 -21.71 25.12 43.92
N ASP A 601 -21.39 25.93 42.91
CA ASP A 601 -22.33 26.49 41.94
C ASP A 601 -22.07 26.06 40.49
N GLY A 602 -21.17 25.10 40.25
CA GLY A 602 -20.93 24.51 38.93
C GLY A 602 -19.49 24.11 38.67
N TRP A 603 -19.18 23.88 37.40
CA TRP A 603 -17.88 23.42 36.93
C TRP A 603 -16.99 24.56 36.41
N TYR A 604 -15.73 24.56 36.82
CA TYR A 604 -14.75 25.62 36.57
C TYR A 604 -13.36 25.05 36.23
N ILE A 605 -12.48 25.92 35.74
CA ILE A 605 -11.06 25.59 35.50
C ILE A 605 -10.31 25.56 36.83
N GLY A 606 -9.57 24.47 37.08
CA GLY A 606 -8.71 24.23 38.24
C GLY A 606 -7.84 22.99 38.00
N SER A 607 -7.36 22.33 39.06
CA SER A 607 -6.56 21.10 38.94
C SER A 607 -7.31 19.93 39.57
N ASN A 608 -7.69 18.93 38.78
CA ASN A 608 -8.49 17.79 39.23
C ASN A 608 -7.76 16.44 39.03
N PRO A 609 -7.19 15.85 40.09
CA PRO A 609 -6.51 14.55 40.00
C PRO A 609 -7.47 13.35 39.91
N ASP A 610 -8.76 13.54 40.16
CA ASP A 610 -9.75 12.45 40.18
C ASP A 610 -10.39 12.22 38.78
N ARG A 611 -10.12 13.09 37.81
CA ARG A 611 -10.60 12.99 36.41
C ARG A 611 -9.52 12.46 35.48
N PHE A 612 -9.95 11.97 34.31
CA PHE A 612 -9.05 11.39 33.32
C PHE A 612 -8.00 12.39 32.85
N SER A 613 -6.74 11.95 32.88
CA SER A 613 -5.60 12.71 32.38
C SER A 613 -4.67 11.74 31.68
N ASP A 614 -4.44 11.95 30.40
CA ASP A 614 -3.58 11.09 29.59
C ASP A 614 -2.11 11.34 29.96
N LYS A 615 -1.49 10.35 30.60
CA LYS A 615 -0.09 10.40 31.03
C LYS A 615 0.86 9.89 29.97
N THR A 616 0.36 9.30 28.89
CA THR A 616 1.19 8.67 27.87
C THR A 616 1.90 9.73 27.03
N MET A 617 3.23 9.63 26.98
CA MET A 617 4.09 10.35 26.06
C MET A 617 4.60 9.38 25.00
N THR A 618 4.40 9.73 23.73
CA THR A 618 4.97 8.98 22.60
C THR A 618 6.06 9.81 21.95
N VAL A 619 7.20 9.19 21.68
CA VAL A 619 8.34 9.76 20.96
C VAL A 619 8.59 8.96 19.69
N ILE A 620 8.80 9.66 18.58
CA ILE A 620 9.35 9.11 17.35
C ILE A 620 10.72 9.74 17.16
N ARG A 621 11.75 8.88 17.08
CA ARG A 621 13.13 9.25 16.78
C ARG A 621 13.43 8.89 15.34
N ILE A 622 14.08 9.80 14.62
CA ILE A 622 14.47 9.58 13.23
C ILE A 622 15.97 9.84 13.11
N ASP A 623 16.71 8.81 12.71
CA ASP A 623 18.17 8.85 12.56
C ASP A 623 18.54 8.76 11.08
N GLY A 624 19.66 9.39 10.68
CA GLY A 624 20.27 9.16 9.37
C GLY A 624 20.98 7.81 9.30
N GLU A 625 21.46 7.42 8.11
CA GLU A 625 22.24 6.19 7.94
C GLU A 625 23.53 6.16 8.76
N ASP A 626 24.04 7.32 9.18
CA ASP A 626 25.20 7.44 10.07
C ASP A 626 24.86 7.23 11.56
N GLY A 627 23.61 6.94 11.89
CA GLY A 627 23.10 6.72 13.24
C GLY A 627 22.92 8.00 14.06
N LYS A 628 23.00 9.18 13.45
CA LYS A 628 22.75 10.46 14.15
C LYS A 628 21.28 10.89 14.01
N PRO A 629 20.66 11.43 15.07
CA PRO A 629 19.31 12.00 14.98
C PRO A 629 19.21 13.12 13.95
N ILE A 630 18.21 13.01 13.06
CA ILE A 630 17.74 14.05 12.15
C ILE A 630 16.59 14.82 12.78
N ALA A 631 15.69 14.12 13.47
CA ALA A 631 14.49 14.71 14.04
C ALA A 631 13.99 13.94 15.27
N ILE A 632 13.36 14.69 16.18
CA ILE A 632 12.57 14.14 17.28
C ILE A 632 11.15 14.67 17.16
N TYR A 633 10.17 13.77 17.19
CA TYR A 633 8.76 14.11 17.30
C TYR A 633 8.26 13.59 18.64
N TYR A 634 7.47 14.38 19.37
CA TYR A 634 6.77 13.88 20.55
C TYR A 634 5.35 14.42 20.69
N ASN A 635 4.49 13.58 21.26
CA ASN A 635 3.07 13.83 21.49
C ASN A 635 2.74 13.44 22.94
N TYR A 636 2.18 14.40 23.69
CA TYR A 636 1.89 14.25 25.12
C TYR A 636 0.76 15.21 25.54
N GLY A 637 -0.13 14.75 26.43
CA GLY A 637 -1.37 15.40 26.91
C GLY A 637 -1.24 16.77 27.61
N MET A 638 -0.40 17.68 27.13
CA MET A 638 -0.13 18.99 27.72
C MET A 638 -0.69 20.13 26.87
N LYS A 639 -1.48 21.01 27.49
CA LYS A 639 -1.85 22.30 26.90
C LYS A 639 -0.89 23.39 27.43
N PRO A 640 -0.21 24.19 26.57
CA PRO A 640 0.77 25.20 26.99
C PRO A 640 0.08 26.44 27.60
N THR A 641 -0.39 26.31 28.84
CA THR A 641 -1.17 27.35 29.54
C THR A 641 -0.53 27.80 30.86
N THR A 642 0.76 27.57 31.09
CA THR A 642 1.39 27.88 32.37
C THR A 642 1.40 29.39 32.66
N ILE A 643 1.39 30.24 31.64
CA ILE A 643 1.35 31.71 31.75
C ILE A 643 0.01 32.31 31.25
N ASP A 644 -1.08 31.53 31.29
CA ASP A 644 -2.39 31.99 30.79
C ASP A 644 -2.94 33.22 31.55
N ASN A 645 -3.56 34.15 30.81
CA ASN A 645 -4.30 35.33 31.28
C ASN A 645 -3.55 36.30 32.22
N THR A 646 -2.30 35.99 32.54
CA THR A 646 -1.53 36.66 33.57
C THR A 646 -0.87 37.93 33.03
N GLY A 647 -1.04 39.05 33.71
CA GLY A 647 -0.51 40.35 33.26
C GLY A 647 -1.29 41.02 32.13
N MET A 648 -2.39 40.40 31.65
CA MET A 648 -3.24 40.92 30.58
C MET A 648 -3.88 42.29 30.94
N LYS A 649 -4.39 42.43 32.17
CA LYS A 649 -5.05 43.67 32.64
C LYS A 649 -4.10 44.88 32.69
N ASP A 650 -2.81 44.62 32.88
CA ASP A 650 -1.78 45.64 33.05
C ASP A 650 -0.92 45.84 31.79
N ASN A 651 -1.21 45.13 30.69
CA ASN A 651 -0.44 45.12 29.44
C ASN A 651 1.04 44.74 29.63
N ILE A 652 1.32 43.76 30.49
CA ILE A 652 2.68 43.28 30.79
C ILE A 652 2.90 41.81 30.40
N ARG A 653 2.05 41.24 29.53
CA ARG A 653 2.26 39.86 29.05
C ARG A 653 3.56 39.80 28.25
N LYS A 654 4.29 38.71 28.42
CA LYS A 654 5.52 38.41 27.69
C LYS A 654 5.25 37.33 26.64
N ILE A 655 5.97 37.41 25.52
CA ILE A 655 6.04 36.33 24.53
C ILE A 655 6.82 35.17 25.13
N SER A 656 6.27 33.96 25.05
CA SER A 656 6.91 32.74 25.55
C SER A 656 6.61 31.58 24.61
N SER A 657 7.44 30.54 24.58
CA SER A 657 7.11 29.24 23.97
C SER A 657 6.48 28.23 24.97
N ASP A 658 6.29 28.68 26.22
CA ASP A 658 5.73 27.94 27.36
C ASP A 658 6.51 26.63 27.64
N CYS A 659 5.97 25.74 28.47
CA CYS A 659 6.63 24.50 28.87
C CYS A 659 6.93 23.58 27.67
N THR A 660 6.05 23.55 26.67
CA THR A 660 6.20 22.69 25.49
C THR A 660 7.38 23.12 24.60
N GLY A 661 7.57 24.42 24.41
CA GLY A 661 8.69 24.92 23.62
C GLY A 661 10.02 24.84 24.36
N LEU A 662 10.03 25.07 25.67
CA LEU A 662 11.22 24.80 26.50
C LEU A 662 11.65 23.33 26.42
N ALA A 663 10.71 22.39 26.47
CA ALA A 663 11.03 20.98 26.31
C ALA A 663 11.64 20.67 24.95
N CYS A 664 11.13 21.28 23.87
CA CYS A 664 11.73 21.18 22.53
C CYS A 664 13.18 21.72 22.53
N THR A 665 13.42 22.91 23.07
CA THR A 665 14.77 23.49 23.15
C THR A 665 15.75 22.60 23.91
N MET A 666 15.32 22.00 25.02
CA MET A 666 16.18 21.08 25.79
C MET A 666 16.51 19.79 25.00
N LEU A 667 15.56 19.25 24.24
CA LEU A 667 15.81 18.11 23.36
C LEU A 667 16.76 18.47 22.22
N GLU A 668 16.61 19.66 21.63
CA GLU A 668 17.48 20.19 20.58
C GLU A 668 18.92 20.37 21.07
N GLU A 669 19.09 20.87 22.30
CA GLU A 669 20.40 21.00 22.94
C GLU A 669 21.05 19.64 23.22
N GLU A 670 20.27 18.64 23.64
CA GLU A 670 20.78 17.29 23.97
C GLU A 670 21.16 16.49 22.72
N PHE A 671 20.29 16.48 21.71
CA PHE A 671 20.44 15.59 20.54
C PHE A 671 21.00 16.28 19.29
N GLY A 672 21.07 17.62 19.28
CA GLY A 672 21.64 18.40 18.17
C GLY A 672 20.79 18.35 16.90
N CYS A 673 19.49 18.10 17.01
CA CYS A 673 18.54 18.04 15.91
C CYS A 673 17.20 18.69 16.29
N PRO A 674 16.39 19.15 15.32
CA PRO A 674 15.05 19.68 15.57
C PRO A 674 14.15 18.74 16.39
N ALA A 675 13.48 19.27 17.42
CA ALA A 675 12.56 18.52 18.26
C ALA A 675 11.16 19.17 18.25
N MET A 676 10.17 18.44 17.76
CA MET A 676 8.82 18.95 17.54
C MET A 676 7.82 18.37 18.53
N PHE A 677 7.12 19.27 19.21
CA PHE A 677 5.89 18.95 19.92
C PHE A 677 4.67 19.10 18.99
N VAL A 678 3.78 18.12 19.03
CA VAL A 678 2.49 18.14 18.31
C VAL A 678 1.35 17.90 19.28
N MET A 679 0.34 18.77 19.24
CA MET A 679 -0.76 18.83 20.21
C MET A 679 -1.70 17.63 20.11
N PRO A 680 -1.85 16.82 21.17
CA PRO A 680 -2.87 15.80 21.23
C PRO A 680 -4.24 16.35 21.67
N ALA A 681 -5.16 15.43 21.93
CA ALA A 681 -6.43 15.70 22.60
C ALA A 681 -6.18 16.26 24.01
N THR A 682 -6.27 17.58 24.15
CA THR A 682 -5.89 18.32 25.37
C THR A 682 -6.92 19.36 25.80
N GLY A 683 -8.14 19.30 25.27
CA GLY A 683 -9.20 20.27 25.51
C GLY A 683 -9.49 20.47 27.00
N ASP A 684 -9.42 19.40 27.77
CA ASP A 684 -9.62 19.33 29.23
C ASP A 684 -8.30 19.14 30.01
N GLN A 685 -7.14 19.25 29.37
CA GLN A 685 -5.83 19.06 30.00
C GLN A 685 -5.06 20.38 30.17
N GLN A 686 -4.20 20.45 31.17
CA GLN A 686 -3.27 21.56 31.41
C GLN A 686 -2.10 21.10 32.28
N ALA A 687 -1.13 21.98 32.56
CA ALA A 687 -0.10 21.72 33.57
C ALA A 687 -0.70 21.52 34.98
N ALA A 688 -0.12 20.61 35.77
CA ALA A 688 -0.66 20.26 37.10
C ALA A 688 -0.86 21.46 38.04
N GLU A 689 -0.04 22.51 37.87
CA GLU A 689 -0.20 23.82 38.47
C GLU A 689 -0.34 24.87 37.36
N THR A 690 -1.26 25.82 37.55
CA THR A 690 -1.57 26.88 36.57
C THR A 690 -1.63 28.26 37.24
N THR A 691 -1.39 29.31 36.47
CA THR A 691 -1.48 30.70 36.94
C THR A 691 -2.90 31.24 37.03
N THR A 692 -3.86 30.57 36.40
CA THR A 692 -5.27 30.98 36.38
C THR A 692 -6.17 29.81 36.74
N TYR A 693 -6.87 29.89 37.87
CA TYR A 693 -7.81 28.86 38.33
C TYR A 693 -8.93 29.43 39.21
N TYR A 694 -9.93 28.64 39.55
CA TYR A 694 -11.04 29.01 40.43
C TYR A 694 -10.97 28.31 41.78
N GLU A 695 -11.33 29.01 42.85
CA GLU A 695 -11.54 28.47 44.20
C GLU A 695 -12.89 28.93 44.77
N TRP A 696 -13.42 28.22 45.76
CA TRP A 696 -14.65 28.65 46.44
C TRP A 696 -14.35 29.68 47.53
N ASP A 697 -14.87 30.91 47.39
CA ASP A 697 -14.83 31.90 48.47
C ASP A 697 -16.02 31.66 49.41
N ALA A 698 -15.74 31.03 50.55
CA ALA A 698 -16.75 30.73 51.56
C ALA A 698 -17.38 31.98 52.20
N ALA A 699 -16.70 33.14 52.17
CA ALA A 699 -17.22 34.39 52.74
C ALA A 699 -18.17 35.11 51.77
N ALA A 700 -17.85 35.09 50.47
CA ALA A 700 -18.68 35.67 49.41
C ALA A 700 -19.77 34.71 48.89
N ASN A 701 -19.61 33.41 49.13
CA ASN A 701 -20.47 32.33 48.62
C ASN A 701 -20.57 32.34 47.09
N GLU A 702 -19.41 32.49 46.43
CA GLU A 702 -19.26 32.48 44.98
C GLU A 702 -17.90 31.88 44.59
N ALA A 703 -17.80 31.38 43.36
CA ALA A 703 -16.52 31.00 42.78
C ALA A 703 -15.65 32.24 42.52
N LYS A 704 -14.41 32.19 42.99
CA LYS A 704 -13.43 33.28 42.87
C LYS A 704 -12.28 32.85 41.96
N LYS A 705 -12.02 33.66 40.94
CA LYS A 705 -10.86 33.49 40.05
C LYS A 705 -9.58 33.95 40.75
N ILE A 706 -8.56 33.11 40.74
CA ILE A 706 -7.20 33.40 41.18
C ILE A 706 -6.33 33.60 39.95
N GLU A 707 -5.55 34.67 39.96
CA GLU A 707 -4.58 35.04 38.92
C GLU A 707 -3.24 35.29 39.62
N LEU A 708 -2.21 34.52 39.27
CA LEU A 708 -0.84 34.69 39.75
C LEU A 708 -0.09 35.77 38.95
N SER A 709 1.18 36.02 39.27
CA SER A 709 2.04 36.96 38.54
C SER A 709 2.74 36.32 37.33
N VAL A 710 3.19 37.15 36.37
CA VAL A 710 3.88 36.68 35.15
C VAL A 710 5.14 35.87 35.50
N ASP A 711 5.89 36.30 36.52
CA ASP A 711 7.11 35.63 36.97
C ASP A 711 6.81 34.26 37.62
N GLU A 712 5.67 34.11 38.31
CA GLU A 712 5.21 32.81 38.82
C GLU A 712 4.84 31.87 37.67
N GLY A 713 4.20 32.37 36.62
CA GLY A 713 3.91 31.59 35.41
C GLY A 713 5.17 31.10 34.70
N ILE A 714 6.17 31.97 34.54
CA ILE A 714 7.48 31.58 33.99
C ILE A 714 8.12 30.46 34.81
N ALA A 715 8.07 30.54 36.14
CA ALA A 715 8.59 29.48 36.99
C ALA A 715 7.87 28.13 36.82
N LEU A 716 6.55 28.15 36.55
CA LEU A 716 5.78 26.95 36.23
C LEU A 716 6.15 26.41 34.83
N SER A 717 6.27 27.29 33.83
CA SER A 717 6.77 26.94 32.49
C SER A 717 8.10 26.20 32.56
N ASP A 718 9.06 26.74 33.32
CA ASP A 718 10.38 26.13 33.53
C ASP A 718 10.30 24.76 34.20
N LYS A 719 9.43 24.63 35.22
CA LYS A 719 9.26 23.38 35.96
C LYS A 719 8.73 22.27 35.06
N TYR A 720 7.62 22.52 34.37
CA TYR A 720 6.96 21.50 33.57
C TYR A 720 7.68 21.22 32.26
N GLY A 721 8.33 22.23 31.65
CA GLY A 721 9.17 22.01 30.47
C GLY A 721 10.34 21.07 30.77
N LYS A 722 11.00 21.23 31.93
CA LYS A 722 12.05 20.30 32.38
C LYS A 722 11.54 18.89 32.63
N MET A 723 10.41 18.76 33.33
CA MET A 723 9.80 17.44 33.57
C MET A 723 9.48 16.71 32.26
N MET A 724 8.92 17.42 31.29
CA MET A 724 8.62 16.86 29.96
C MET A 724 9.90 16.49 29.19
N ALA A 725 10.91 17.36 29.19
CA ALA A 725 12.17 17.10 28.52
C ALA A 725 12.89 15.87 29.09
N GLU A 726 12.93 15.73 30.42
CA GLU A 726 13.55 14.58 31.10
C GLU A 726 12.90 13.27 30.66
N THR A 727 11.56 13.18 30.66
CA THR A 727 10.85 11.99 30.16
C THR A 727 11.08 11.76 28.67
N ALA A 728 11.04 12.80 27.84
CA ALA A 728 11.26 12.67 26.41
C ALA A 728 12.69 12.19 26.09
N ILE A 729 13.71 12.68 26.79
CA ILE A 729 15.10 12.23 26.62
C ILE A 729 15.24 10.74 26.93
N GLU A 730 14.59 10.23 27.98
CA GLU A 730 14.58 8.80 28.29
C GLU A 730 13.98 7.98 27.14
N LEU A 731 12.87 8.45 26.57
CA LEU A 731 12.18 7.79 25.47
C LEU A 731 12.95 7.86 24.15
N VAL A 732 13.57 8.99 23.80
CA VAL A 732 14.43 9.13 22.61
C VAL A 732 15.61 8.14 22.68
N ASN A 733 16.17 7.93 23.86
CA ASN A 733 17.25 6.95 24.05
C ASN A 733 16.76 5.50 23.98
N ALA A 734 15.48 5.24 24.28
CA ALA A 734 14.88 3.91 24.19
C ALA A 734 14.34 3.58 22.79
N ALA A 735 14.04 4.59 21.97
CA ALA A 735 13.54 4.46 20.61
C ALA A 735 14.68 4.10 19.62
N GLU A 736 15.06 2.83 19.55
CA GLU A 736 16.07 2.36 18.58
C GLU A 736 15.55 2.51 17.15
N ALA A 737 16.26 3.25 16.31
CA ALA A 737 15.89 3.54 14.93
C ALA A 737 16.30 2.39 14.00
N THR A 738 15.39 1.46 13.74
CA THR A 738 15.65 0.24 12.96
C THR A 738 14.83 0.12 11.68
N ILE A 739 13.75 0.90 11.54
CA ILE A 739 12.82 0.81 10.41
C ILE A 739 13.33 1.71 9.27
N ASP A 740 13.78 1.12 8.17
CA ASP A 740 14.34 1.81 6.98
C ASP A 740 13.45 1.74 5.73
N SER A 741 12.29 1.10 5.82
CA SER A 741 11.15 1.29 4.91
C SER A 741 9.84 1.27 5.70
N ALA A 742 9.02 2.27 5.48
CA ALA A 742 7.73 2.47 6.11
C ALA A 742 6.81 3.22 5.14
N PRO A 743 5.99 2.50 4.35
CA PRO A 743 5.06 3.12 3.41
C PRO A 743 4.26 4.26 4.05
N ILE A 744 4.30 5.42 3.42
CA ILE A 744 3.54 6.59 3.83
C ILE A 744 2.23 6.59 3.06
N LEU A 745 1.11 6.52 3.76
CA LEU A 745 -0.23 6.62 3.20
C LEU A 745 -0.97 7.80 3.83
N THR A 746 -1.82 8.45 3.06
CA THR A 746 -2.59 9.60 3.51
C THR A 746 -4.06 9.43 3.17
N SER A 747 -4.93 9.79 4.10
CA SER A 747 -6.37 9.77 3.90
C SER A 747 -7.00 11.06 4.44
N PHE A 748 -8.13 11.44 3.87
CA PHE A 748 -8.88 12.64 4.21
C PHE A 748 -10.37 12.39 4.03
N THR A 749 -11.17 12.93 4.93
CA THR A 749 -12.61 13.05 4.72
C THR A 749 -13.16 14.29 5.42
N THR A 750 -14.34 14.70 4.99
CA THR A 750 -15.15 15.71 5.68
C THR A 750 -16.50 15.09 6.02
N PHE A 751 -16.92 15.20 7.27
CA PHE A 751 -18.29 14.86 7.65
C PHE A 751 -18.99 16.09 8.24
N ASN A 752 -20.30 16.16 8.04
CA ASN A 752 -21.13 17.20 8.63
C ASN A 752 -21.79 16.66 9.89
N PHE A 753 -21.85 17.48 10.93
CA PHE A 753 -22.56 17.15 12.17
C PHE A 753 -23.40 18.34 12.63
N ALA A 754 -24.45 18.08 13.39
CA ALA A 754 -25.31 19.15 13.90
C ALA A 754 -24.51 20.17 14.73
N ASN A 755 -24.81 21.46 14.54
CA ASN A 755 -24.24 22.53 15.36
C ASN A 755 -24.90 22.56 16.76
N ALA A 756 -24.25 23.21 17.72
CA ALA A 756 -24.74 23.30 19.10
C ALA A 756 -26.11 24.00 19.23
N ALA A 757 -26.48 24.86 18.26
CA ALA A 757 -27.76 25.56 18.23
C ALA A 757 -28.92 24.67 17.73
N GLY A 758 -28.61 23.56 17.05
CA GLY A 758 -29.58 22.65 16.44
C GLY A 758 -30.31 23.22 15.21
N ASP A 759 -29.78 24.28 14.59
CA ASP A 759 -30.39 24.97 13.45
C ASP A 759 -29.61 24.84 12.14
N GLY A 760 -28.54 24.04 12.16
CA GLY A 760 -27.70 23.74 10.99
C GLY A 760 -26.61 22.72 11.32
N GLU A 761 -25.66 22.57 10.40
CA GLU A 761 -24.54 21.66 10.50
C GLU A 761 -23.19 22.40 10.47
N VAL A 762 -22.17 21.77 11.03
CA VAL A 762 -20.76 22.16 10.96
C VAL A 762 -20.01 21.06 10.20
N ALA A 763 -19.10 21.45 9.32
CA ALA A 763 -18.20 20.53 8.62
C ALA A 763 -16.94 20.28 9.45
N ILE A 764 -16.58 19.01 9.63
CA ILE A 764 -15.41 18.54 10.34
C ILE A 764 -14.48 17.87 9.32
N ASP A 765 -13.31 18.46 9.14
CA ASP A 765 -12.25 17.89 8.29
C ASP A 765 -11.38 16.96 9.15
N VAL A 766 -11.22 15.72 8.69
CA VAL A 766 -10.37 14.70 9.31
C VAL A 766 -9.28 14.30 8.32
N SER A 767 -8.03 14.49 8.70
CA SER A 767 -6.86 14.04 7.93
C SER A 767 -6.17 12.92 8.68
N THR A 768 -5.78 11.86 8.00
CA THR A 768 -5.00 10.76 8.56
C THR A 768 -3.73 10.51 7.74
N MET A 769 -2.68 10.08 8.42
CA MET A 769 -1.41 9.69 7.82
C MET A 769 -0.92 8.43 8.51
N SER A 770 -0.44 7.43 7.78
CA SER A 770 0.26 6.28 8.35
C SER A 770 1.72 6.27 7.90
N ILE A 771 2.58 5.74 8.76
CA ILE A 771 3.99 5.47 8.46
C ILE A 771 4.23 3.99 8.77
N GLY A 772 4.32 3.19 7.71
CA GLY A 772 4.40 1.74 7.81
C GLY A 772 3.15 1.13 8.46
N ASP A 773 3.34 -0.02 9.09
CA ASP A 773 2.25 -0.81 9.68
C ASP A 773 1.96 -0.50 11.16
N GLU A 774 2.82 0.27 11.83
CA GLU A 774 2.72 0.48 13.28
C GLU A 774 2.22 1.87 13.69
N ILE A 775 2.44 2.91 12.87
CA ILE A 775 2.23 4.32 13.25
C ILE A 775 1.13 4.94 12.42
N ALA A 776 0.17 5.59 13.08
CA ALA A 776 -0.83 6.45 12.46
C ALA A 776 -0.99 7.78 13.19
N PHE A 777 -1.32 8.80 12.42
CA PHE A 777 -1.68 10.14 12.88
C PHE A 777 -3.11 10.44 12.47
N VAL A 778 -3.86 11.11 13.35
CA VAL A 778 -5.23 11.57 13.08
C VAL A 778 -5.33 13.04 13.45
N GLY A 779 -5.57 13.89 12.47
CA GLY A 779 -5.59 15.33 12.65
C GLY A 779 -6.93 15.97 12.31
N LEU A 780 -7.24 17.03 13.06
CA LEU A 780 -8.46 17.83 12.94
C LEU A 780 -8.22 19.27 13.42
N LYS A 781 -9.15 20.17 13.11
CA LYS A 781 -9.09 21.59 13.52
C LYS A 781 -9.47 21.84 14.98
N SER A 782 -10.21 20.94 15.60
CA SER A 782 -10.80 21.13 16.93
C SER A 782 -9.90 20.64 18.08
N GLU A 783 -10.17 21.18 19.27
CA GLU A 783 -9.64 20.70 20.55
C GLU A 783 -10.52 19.57 21.08
N LEU A 784 -9.96 18.37 21.21
CA LEU A 784 -10.64 17.20 21.77
C LEU A 784 -10.30 17.00 23.25
N ASN A 785 -11.23 16.47 24.02
CA ASN A 785 -10.98 16.00 25.38
C ASN A 785 -10.05 14.77 25.35
N ALA A 786 -9.16 14.63 26.34
CA ALA A 786 -8.12 13.59 26.33
C ALA A 786 -8.70 12.18 26.25
N ILE A 787 -9.87 11.94 26.85
CA ILE A 787 -10.53 10.63 26.82
C ILE A 787 -10.90 10.20 25.39
N THR A 788 -11.32 11.14 24.54
CA THR A 788 -11.65 10.85 23.13
C THR A 788 -10.42 10.41 22.35
N GLY A 789 -9.28 11.07 22.56
CA GLY A 789 -8.01 10.67 21.94
C GLY A 789 -7.55 9.27 22.39
N SER A 790 -7.67 9.00 23.69
CA SER A 790 -7.34 7.68 24.26
C SER A 790 -8.23 6.57 23.71
N GLN A 791 -9.54 6.79 23.60
CA GLN A 791 -10.49 5.83 23.02
C GLN A 791 -10.17 5.52 21.55
N LEU A 792 -9.83 6.53 20.76
CA LEU A 792 -9.41 6.34 19.37
C LEU A 792 -8.12 5.52 19.28
N ALA A 793 -7.13 5.82 20.12
CA ALA A 793 -5.87 5.08 20.15
C ALA A 793 -6.07 3.61 20.56
N GLU A 794 -6.92 3.34 21.55
CA GLU A 794 -7.23 1.97 22.01
C GLU A 794 -7.95 1.13 20.94
N ALA A 795 -8.83 1.77 20.15
CA ALA A 795 -9.62 1.09 19.11
C ALA A 795 -8.90 0.98 17.74
N SER A 796 -7.74 1.63 17.59
CA SER A 796 -7.03 1.73 16.31
C SER A 796 -6.44 0.39 15.84
N PRO A 797 -6.41 0.12 14.51
CA PRO A 797 -5.65 -1.01 13.96
C PRO A 797 -4.13 -0.80 13.97
N PHE A 798 -3.65 0.39 14.34
CA PHE A 798 -2.23 0.72 14.47
C PHE A 798 -1.81 0.71 15.93
N LYS A 799 -0.61 0.17 16.18
CA LYS A 799 -0.01 0.07 17.51
C LYS A 799 0.22 1.44 18.17
N TYR A 800 0.58 2.44 17.38
CA TYR A 800 0.76 3.82 17.81
C TYR A 800 -0.17 4.72 17.01
N THR A 801 -1.14 5.34 17.68
CA THR A 801 -2.09 6.27 17.04
C THR A 801 -2.06 7.60 17.76
N LEU A 802 -1.68 8.65 17.04
CA LEU A 802 -1.37 9.96 17.58
C LEU A 802 -2.36 11.00 17.06
N VAL A 803 -3.08 11.66 17.97
CA VAL A 803 -4.02 12.73 17.61
C VAL A 803 -3.29 14.05 17.46
N THR A 804 -3.71 14.86 16.49
CA THR A 804 -3.21 16.20 16.21
C THR A 804 -4.35 17.21 16.13
N GLY A 805 -4.59 17.95 17.21
CA GLY A 805 -5.51 19.10 17.22
C GLY A 805 -4.92 20.31 16.47
N PHE A 806 -5.72 21.34 16.18
CA PHE A 806 -5.27 22.55 15.46
C PHE A 806 -4.58 22.28 14.12
N LEU A 807 -4.94 21.18 13.47
CA LEU A 807 -4.42 20.84 12.16
C LEU A 807 -5.17 21.60 11.07
N ASN A 808 -4.43 22.32 10.22
CA ASN A 808 -4.95 23.04 9.06
C ASN A 808 -6.08 24.04 9.39
N GLY A 809 -6.12 24.54 10.63
CA GLY A 809 -7.07 25.55 11.09
C GLY A 809 -7.43 25.41 12.56
N ASP A 810 -8.46 26.16 12.98
CA ASP A 810 -9.01 26.16 14.34
C ASP A 810 -10.55 26.05 14.27
N GLN A 811 -11.12 25.13 15.04
CA GLN A 811 -12.57 24.95 15.20
C GLN A 811 -13.00 24.81 16.67
N LYS A 812 -12.25 25.39 17.62
CA LYS A 812 -12.57 25.37 19.05
C LYS A 812 -12.82 23.95 19.59
N TYR A 813 -13.50 23.85 20.73
CA TYR A 813 -13.70 22.62 21.48
C TYR A 813 -14.74 21.70 20.85
N MET A 814 -14.38 20.43 20.69
CA MET A 814 -15.27 19.31 20.39
C MET A 814 -15.32 18.38 21.63
N PRO A 815 -16.18 18.69 22.61
CA PRO A 815 -16.26 17.95 23.87
C PRO A 815 -16.86 16.56 23.70
N ASP A 816 -16.42 15.64 24.56
CA ASP A 816 -17.03 14.32 24.73
C ASP A 816 -18.37 14.39 25.48
N ASP A 817 -19.10 13.28 25.50
CA ASP A 817 -20.40 13.15 26.16
C ASP A 817 -20.41 13.66 27.62
N GLU A 818 -19.38 13.37 28.42
CA GLU A 818 -19.35 13.72 29.84
C GLU A 818 -19.28 15.24 30.04
N ALA A 819 -18.50 15.94 29.22
CA ALA A 819 -18.37 17.39 29.27
C ALA A 819 -19.74 18.11 29.07
N TYR A 820 -20.67 17.54 28.30
CA TYR A 820 -22.04 18.03 28.21
C TYR A 820 -22.85 17.79 29.50
N GLU A 821 -22.64 16.66 30.17
CA GLU A 821 -23.35 16.32 31.41
C GLU A 821 -22.96 17.25 32.56
N ILE A 822 -21.66 17.50 32.69
CA ILE A 822 -21.13 18.37 33.73
C ILE A 822 -21.17 19.86 33.35
N GLN A 823 -21.47 20.18 32.10
CA GLN A 823 -21.42 21.54 31.58
C GLN A 823 -20.05 22.20 31.82
N SER A 824 -19.00 21.49 31.42
CA SER A 824 -17.60 21.91 31.58
C SER A 824 -17.27 23.17 30.77
N TRP A 825 -16.01 23.61 30.80
CA TRP A 825 -15.58 24.75 29.99
C TRP A 825 -15.66 24.48 28.49
N GLU A 826 -15.31 23.27 28.06
CA GLU A 826 -15.32 22.81 26.67
C GLU A 826 -16.74 22.88 26.12
N PHE A 827 -17.72 22.38 26.89
CA PHE A 827 -19.14 22.52 26.58
C PHE A 827 -19.57 23.98 26.45
N LYS A 828 -19.15 24.86 27.36
CA LYS A 828 -19.51 26.30 27.30
C LYS A 828 -18.95 27.01 26.07
N ARG A 829 -17.99 26.40 25.38
CA ARG A 829 -17.25 26.98 24.24
C ARG A 829 -17.41 26.20 22.94
N THR A 830 -18.21 25.14 22.93
CA THR A 830 -18.39 24.31 21.74
C THR A 830 -19.41 24.89 20.76
N GLY A 831 -19.12 24.74 19.47
CA GLY A 831 -20.06 24.96 18.38
C GLY A 831 -20.73 23.67 17.90
N PHE A 832 -20.39 22.52 18.48
CA PHE A 832 -20.85 21.20 18.05
C PHE A 832 -22.02 20.70 18.91
N ALA A 833 -22.90 19.88 18.35
CA ALA A 833 -23.88 19.16 19.13
C ALA A 833 -23.25 17.96 19.88
N ARG A 834 -23.91 17.53 20.96
CA ARG A 834 -23.56 16.31 21.72
C ARG A 834 -23.53 15.10 20.78
N GLY A 835 -22.49 14.26 20.87
CA GLY A 835 -22.26 13.12 19.98
C GLY A 835 -21.21 13.35 18.89
N CYS A 836 -20.75 14.59 18.68
CA CYS A 836 -19.82 14.90 17.58
C CYS A 836 -18.44 14.28 17.77
N ALA A 837 -17.93 14.23 19.01
CA ALA A 837 -16.63 13.63 19.33
C ALA A 837 -16.64 12.12 19.10
N GLU A 838 -17.75 11.46 19.45
CA GLU A 838 -17.96 10.04 19.25
C GLU A 838 -18.07 9.69 17.75
N GLU A 839 -18.74 10.53 16.96
CA GLU A 839 -18.78 10.36 15.51
C GLU A 839 -17.41 10.59 14.87
N PHE A 840 -16.63 11.55 15.35
CA PHE A 840 -15.24 11.74 14.93
C PHE A 840 -14.40 10.46 15.15
N VAL A 841 -14.56 9.77 16.28
CA VAL A 841 -13.88 8.49 16.52
C VAL A 841 -14.29 7.44 15.49
N ASN A 842 -15.59 7.29 15.22
CA ASN A 842 -16.09 6.32 14.22
C ASN A 842 -15.51 6.59 12.83
N VAL A 843 -15.58 7.85 12.38
CA VAL A 843 -15.06 8.28 11.08
C VAL A 843 -13.55 8.04 10.99
N SER A 844 -12.81 8.40 12.04
CA SER A 844 -11.36 8.21 12.10
C SER A 844 -10.98 6.73 12.03
N LEU A 845 -11.69 5.85 12.76
CA LEU A 845 -11.46 4.41 12.71
C LEU A 845 -11.72 3.82 11.32
N GLY A 846 -12.74 4.32 10.60
CA GLY A 846 -12.96 3.96 9.19
C GLY A 846 -11.72 4.25 8.34
N LEU A 847 -11.25 5.50 8.39
CA LEU A 847 -10.04 5.91 7.65
C LEU A 847 -8.79 5.13 8.06
N LEU A 848 -8.62 4.81 9.34
CA LEU A 848 -7.47 4.05 9.82
C LEU A 848 -7.52 2.59 9.33
N ASN A 849 -8.70 1.96 9.29
CA ASN A 849 -8.84 0.62 8.72
C ASN A 849 -8.54 0.60 7.23
N ASP A 850 -8.97 1.64 6.50
CA ASP A 850 -8.67 1.78 5.07
C ASP A 850 -7.17 1.96 4.85
N LEU A 851 -6.51 2.83 5.61
CA LEU A 851 -5.04 2.98 5.55
C LEU A 851 -4.33 1.66 5.87
N LYS A 852 -4.80 0.91 6.87
CA LYS A 852 -4.24 -0.41 7.22
C LYS A 852 -4.40 -1.43 6.09
N ALA A 853 -5.47 -1.32 5.31
CA ALA A 853 -5.71 -2.12 4.11
C ALA A 853 -4.98 -1.61 2.85
N GLY A 854 -4.25 -0.49 2.93
CA GLY A 854 -3.58 0.13 1.79
C GLY A 854 -4.48 0.98 0.88
N VAL A 855 -5.65 1.38 1.38
CA VAL A 855 -6.64 2.21 0.68
C VAL A 855 -6.50 3.66 1.15
N GLU A 856 -6.30 4.58 0.21
CA GLU A 856 -6.19 6.03 0.45
C GLU A 856 -7.44 6.77 -0.02
N HIS A 857 -7.91 7.72 0.79
CA HIS A 857 -8.96 8.68 0.45
C HIS A 857 -8.34 10.06 0.32
N LYS A 858 -8.18 10.61 -0.88
CA LYS A 858 -7.56 11.93 -1.03
C LYS A 858 -8.59 13.05 -0.95
N ALA A 859 -8.17 14.20 -0.43
CA ALA A 859 -9.04 15.37 -0.30
C ALA A 859 -9.58 15.79 -1.67
N ASP A 860 -10.89 15.85 -1.79
CA ASP A 860 -11.52 16.70 -2.79
C ASP A 860 -11.26 18.15 -2.38
N LYS A 861 -10.52 18.90 -3.21
CA LYS A 861 -10.20 20.31 -2.97
C LYS A 861 -11.45 21.10 -2.56
N ALA A 862 -11.36 21.78 -1.43
CA ALA A 862 -12.47 22.43 -0.73
C ALA A 862 -13.31 23.40 -1.60
N ALA A 863 -14.63 23.26 -1.45
CA ALA A 863 -15.66 24.32 -1.43
C ALA A 863 -15.41 25.56 -2.30
N GLY A 864 -15.65 25.44 -3.61
CA GLY A 864 -15.75 26.60 -4.51
C GLY A 864 -15.76 26.28 -6.00
N GLU A 865 -15.25 25.12 -6.40
CA GLU A 865 -15.27 24.64 -7.77
C GLU A 865 -16.16 23.39 -7.87
N ARG A 866 -16.90 23.26 -8.98
CA ARG A 866 -17.73 22.08 -9.26
C ARG A 866 -16.81 20.86 -9.23
N ASN A 867 -17.16 19.88 -8.40
CA ASN A 867 -16.34 18.70 -8.17
C ASN A 867 -16.36 17.82 -9.43
N ALA A 868 -15.21 17.72 -10.08
CA ALA A 868 -15.03 17.05 -11.37
C ALA A 868 -14.79 15.54 -11.27
N ASN A 869 -14.64 14.97 -10.06
CA ASN A 869 -14.03 13.65 -9.89
C ASN A 869 -14.88 12.62 -9.14
N LYS A 870 -16.21 12.58 -9.34
CA LYS A 870 -16.90 11.28 -9.21
C LYS A 870 -16.49 10.40 -10.39
N ASN A 871 -15.52 9.52 -10.18
CA ASN A 871 -15.12 8.50 -11.15
C ASN A 871 -16.17 7.39 -11.18
N TYR A 872 -17.11 7.47 -12.10
CA TYR A 872 -18.01 6.36 -12.40
C TYR A 872 -17.29 5.32 -13.25
N GLU A 873 -17.48 4.04 -12.95
CA GLU A 873 -17.20 2.97 -13.91
C GLU A 873 -17.99 3.28 -15.19
N VAL A 874 -17.33 3.20 -16.35
CA VAL A 874 -17.93 3.49 -17.64
C VAL A 874 -18.06 2.20 -18.44
N LEU A 875 -19.29 1.79 -18.69
CA LEU A 875 -19.62 0.68 -19.56
C LEU A 875 -19.89 1.16 -20.98
N ASP A 876 -19.51 0.35 -21.96
CA ASP A 876 -19.95 0.51 -23.35
C ASP A 876 -21.16 -0.41 -23.59
N ILE A 877 -22.35 0.18 -23.78
CA ILE A 877 -23.60 -0.54 -24.05
C ILE A 877 -24.29 0.14 -25.23
N ALA A 878 -24.68 -0.64 -26.23
CA ALA A 878 -25.23 -0.16 -27.50
C ALA A 878 -24.35 0.88 -28.21
N GLY A 879 -23.02 0.82 -28.03
CA GLY A 879 -22.06 1.76 -28.64
C GLY A 879 -22.05 3.15 -27.99
N MET A 880 -22.50 3.25 -26.74
CA MET A 880 -22.57 4.48 -25.95
C MET A 880 -21.94 4.27 -24.58
N LYS A 881 -21.45 5.36 -24.00
CA LYS A 881 -20.87 5.37 -22.64
C LYS A 881 -21.98 5.48 -21.59
N TRP A 882 -22.00 4.54 -20.66
CA TRP A 882 -22.91 4.49 -19.52
C TRP A 882 -22.13 4.53 -18.22
N LEU A 883 -22.54 5.41 -17.31
CA LEU A 883 -21.96 5.56 -15.98
C LEU A 883 -22.67 4.61 -15.02
N VAL A 884 -21.93 3.78 -14.28
CA VAL A 884 -22.48 2.96 -13.20
C VAL A 884 -22.70 3.84 -11.97
N LEU A 885 -23.96 4.10 -11.63
CA LEU A 885 -24.38 4.97 -10.52
C LEU A 885 -24.56 4.24 -9.19
N ASP A 886 -24.93 2.96 -9.24
CA ASP A 886 -25.20 2.11 -8.06
C ASP A 886 -24.89 0.65 -8.42
N ASP A 887 -24.45 -0.13 -7.45
CA ASP A 887 -24.01 -1.49 -7.63
C ASP A 887 -24.38 -2.33 -6.40
N ARG A 888 -25.39 -3.19 -6.56
CA ARG A 888 -25.93 -3.98 -5.46
C ARG A 888 -26.70 -5.20 -5.96
N ASP A 889 -26.71 -6.25 -5.15
CA ASP A 889 -27.51 -7.46 -5.38
C ASP A 889 -27.28 -8.12 -6.76
N GLY A 890 -26.03 -8.07 -7.26
CA GLY A 890 -25.66 -8.59 -8.58
C GLY A 890 -26.18 -7.76 -9.76
N LYS A 891 -26.60 -6.52 -9.51
CA LYS A 891 -27.15 -5.59 -10.50
C LYS A 891 -26.46 -4.23 -10.43
N GLN A 892 -26.41 -3.54 -11.57
CA GLN A 892 -25.86 -2.19 -11.68
C GLN A 892 -26.92 -1.22 -12.20
N LEU A 893 -27.09 -0.07 -11.55
CA LEU A 893 -27.83 1.07 -12.07
C LEU A 893 -26.90 1.86 -12.97
N VAL A 894 -27.28 2.07 -14.23
CA VAL A 894 -26.48 2.82 -15.19
C VAL A 894 -27.25 3.99 -15.79
N ILE A 895 -26.57 5.08 -16.14
CA ILE A 895 -27.12 6.23 -16.90
C ILE A 895 -26.21 6.58 -18.07
N THR A 896 -26.74 7.08 -19.19
CA THR A 896 -25.87 7.58 -20.27
C THR A 896 -25.01 8.76 -19.83
N ALA A 897 -23.75 8.80 -20.23
CA ALA A 897 -22.81 9.87 -19.86
C ALA A 897 -23.25 11.24 -20.39
N ASP A 898 -23.80 11.27 -21.60
CA ASP A 898 -24.28 12.48 -22.29
C ASP A 898 -25.76 12.37 -22.70
N VAL A 899 -26.33 13.49 -23.17
CA VAL A 899 -27.68 13.54 -23.75
C VAL A 899 -27.68 12.82 -25.09
N ILE A 900 -28.49 11.77 -25.21
CA ILE A 900 -28.52 10.95 -26.43
C ILE A 900 -29.45 11.51 -27.52
N GLU A 901 -30.52 12.22 -27.12
CA GLU A 901 -31.50 12.83 -28.01
C GLU A 901 -32.28 13.93 -27.26
N LYS A 902 -33.03 14.78 -27.98
CA LYS A 902 -33.90 15.81 -27.41
C LYS A 902 -35.36 15.55 -27.78
N MET A 903 -36.27 15.63 -26.80
CA MET A 903 -37.71 15.54 -27.05
C MET A 903 -38.53 16.26 -25.98
N ALA A 904 -39.82 16.46 -26.24
CA ALA A 904 -40.76 16.95 -25.22
C ALA A 904 -41.12 15.84 -24.22
N PHE A 905 -41.32 16.22 -22.95
CA PHE A 905 -41.84 15.33 -21.92
C PHE A 905 -43.29 14.89 -22.25
N LYS A 906 -44.10 15.82 -22.80
CA LYS A 906 -45.43 15.59 -23.39
C LYS A 906 -45.69 16.57 -24.52
N ALA A 907 -45.71 16.08 -25.76
CA ALA A 907 -45.79 16.90 -26.97
C ALA A 907 -47.12 17.65 -27.12
N ALA A 908 -48.23 17.04 -26.70
CA ALA A 908 -49.56 17.66 -26.79
C ALA A 908 -49.81 18.73 -25.70
N GLY A 909 -48.96 18.80 -24.67
CA GLY A 909 -49.12 19.67 -23.51
C GLY A 909 -50.28 19.30 -22.58
N GLY A 910 -50.47 20.13 -21.55
CA GLY A 910 -51.44 19.90 -20.48
C GLY A 910 -50.91 19.07 -19.33
N ASP A 911 -51.74 18.89 -18.30
CA ASP A 911 -51.42 18.12 -17.10
C ASP A 911 -50.90 16.72 -17.44
N THR A 912 -49.84 16.29 -16.76
CA THR A 912 -49.23 14.98 -16.96
C THR A 912 -48.49 14.52 -15.71
N THR A 913 -48.01 13.29 -15.78
CA THR A 913 -47.18 12.60 -14.80
C THR A 913 -46.14 11.77 -15.57
N TRP A 914 -45.22 11.11 -14.86
CA TRP A 914 -44.25 10.21 -15.51
C TRP A 914 -44.95 9.06 -16.27
N GLU A 915 -45.93 8.41 -15.63
CA GLU A 915 -46.69 7.28 -16.18
C GLU A 915 -47.40 7.61 -17.51
N ASP A 916 -47.87 8.85 -17.65
CA ASP A 916 -48.64 9.37 -18.81
C ASP A 916 -47.79 10.20 -19.79
N SER A 917 -46.46 10.23 -19.61
CA SER A 917 -45.56 11.03 -20.43
C SER A 917 -45.27 10.38 -21.79
N ASP A 918 -45.13 11.21 -22.83
CA ASP A 918 -44.71 10.74 -24.15
C ASP A 918 -43.24 10.26 -24.10
N LEU A 919 -42.42 10.85 -23.22
CA LEU A 919 -41.04 10.45 -22.97
C LEU A 919 -40.93 9.01 -22.45
N ARG A 920 -41.71 8.62 -21.42
CA ARG A 920 -41.70 7.24 -20.91
C ARG A 920 -42.11 6.23 -21.97
N ALA A 921 -43.15 6.56 -22.75
CA ALA A 921 -43.63 5.72 -23.85
C ALA A 921 -42.57 5.55 -24.96
N TYR A 922 -41.80 6.61 -25.23
CA TYR A 922 -40.68 6.55 -26.16
C TYR A 922 -39.54 5.66 -25.64
N LEU A 923 -39.10 5.85 -24.39
CA LEU A 923 -38.01 5.07 -23.78
C LEU A 923 -38.30 3.56 -23.77
N ASN A 924 -39.48 3.17 -23.27
CA ASN A 924 -39.85 1.77 -23.08
C ASN A 924 -40.45 1.09 -24.33
N GLY A 925 -40.57 1.84 -25.43
CA GLY A 925 -41.02 1.32 -26.72
C GLY A 925 -39.93 1.52 -27.76
N VAL A 926 -39.99 2.66 -28.45
CA VAL A 926 -39.13 2.94 -29.61
C VAL A 926 -37.65 2.85 -29.28
N LEU A 927 -37.19 3.50 -28.20
CA LEU A 927 -35.76 3.49 -27.84
C LEU A 927 -35.30 2.08 -27.45
N TYR A 928 -35.99 1.44 -26.49
CA TYR A 928 -35.68 0.05 -26.09
C TYR A 928 -35.61 -0.92 -27.27
N ASP A 929 -36.61 -0.85 -28.16
CA ASP A 929 -36.74 -1.81 -29.27
C ASP A 929 -35.64 -1.63 -30.33
N THR A 930 -35.16 -0.40 -30.52
CA THR A 930 -34.23 -0.05 -31.61
C THR A 930 -32.77 0.12 -31.20
N MET A 931 -32.51 0.48 -29.93
CA MET A 931 -31.17 0.80 -29.43
C MET A 931 -30.39 -0.45 -29.01
N PHE A 932 -31.05 -1.44 -28.41
CA PHE A 932 -30.40 -2.60 -27.81
C PHE A 932 -30.57 -3.87 -28.63
N SER A 933 -29.49 -4.67 -28.72
CA SER A 933 -29.51 -6.03 -29.26
C SER A 933 -30.28 -7.01 -28.37
N ASP A 934 -30.61 -8.19 -28.89
CA ASP A 934 -31.35 -9.20 -28.12
C ASP A 934 -30.58 -9.68 -26.86
N ASP A 935 -29.25 -9.75 -26.94
CA ASP A 935 -28.38 -10.13 -25.81
C ASP A 935 -28.33 -9.03 -24.74
N GLU A 936 -28.23 -7.76 -25.15
CA GLU A 936 -28.29 -6.61 -24.23
C GLU A 936 -29.67 -6.50 -23.58
N LYS A 937 -30.74 -6.72 -24.36
CA LYS A 937 -32.12 -6.74 -23.84
C LYS A 937 -32.32 -7.82 -22.77
N ALA A 938 -31.65 -8.96 -22.89
CA ALA A 938 -31.71 -10.04 -21.89
C ALA A 938 -31.08 -9.64 -20.54
N ARG A 939 -30.24 -8.60 -20.51
CA ARG A 939 -29.57 -8.09 -19.30
C ARG A 939 -30.34 -6.94 -18.63
N ILE A 940 -31.23 -6.26 -19.34
CA ILE A 940 -32.00 -5.12 -18.84
C ILE A 940 -33.17 -5.60 -17.98
N GLU A 941 -33.23 -5.11 -16.75
CA GLU A 941 -34.22 -5.52 -15.75
C GLU A 941 -35.49 -4.67 -15.81
N GLU A 942 -36.65 -5.32 -15.66
CA GLU A 942 -37.89 -4.60 -15.33
C GLU A 942 -37.83 -4.13 -13.88
N THR A 943 -37.80 -2.81 -13.70
CA THR A 943 -37.55 -2.17 -12.41
C THR A 943 -38.81 -1.44 -11.93
N ALA A 944 -39.19 -1.65 -10.67
CA ALA A 944 -40.21 -0.83 -10.03
C ALA A 944 -39.66 0.57 -9.75
N ILE A 945 -40.23 1.60 -10.37
CA ILE A 945 -39.79 2.99 -10.29
C ILE A 945 -40.81 3.81 -9.49
N THR A 946 -40.32 4.48 -8.45
CA THR A 946 -41.12 5.41 -7.66
C THR A 946 -41.16 6.80 -8.30
N THR A 947 -42.30 7.47 -8.15
CA THR A 947 -42.50 8.83 -8.66
C THR A 947 -42.85 9.79 -7.51
N PRO A 948 -41.86 10.15 -6.67
CA PRO A 948 -42.10 11.00 -5.50
C PRO A 948 -42.66 12.36 -5.90
N ALA A 949 -43.42 12.98 -4.98
CA ALA A 949 -43.88 14.35 -5.17
C ALA A 949 -42.70 15.32 -5.08
N ASN A 950 -42.73 16.39 -5.86
CA ASN A 950 -41.72 17.43 -5.82
C ASN A 950 -41.56 17.98 -4.39
N ALA A 951 -40.36 17.85 -3.81
CA ALA A 951 -40.11 18.23 -2.42
C ALA A 951 -40.39 19.72 -2.10
N LYS A 952 -40.28 20.61 -3.10
CA LYS A 952 -40.48 22.05 -2.94
C LYS A 952 -41.92 22.48 -3.19
N TYR A 953 -42.56 21.95 -4.22
CA TYR A 953 -43.90 22.38 -4.68
C TYR A 953 -45.03 21.42 -4.31
N GLY A 954 -44.70 20.21 -3.85
CA GLY A 954 -45.67 19.18 -3.47
C GLY A 954 -46.49 18.61 -4.63
N ILE A 955 -46.07 18.83 -5.88
CA ILE A 955 -46.74 18.29 -7.07
C ILE A 955 -46.45 16.79 -7.18
N ALA A 956 -47.50 15.96 -7.18
CA ALA A 956 -47.36 14.51 -7.26
C ALA A 956 -46.81 14.05 -8.62
N GLY A 957 -45.89 13.06 -8.59
CA GLY A 957 -45.25 12.49 -9.78
C GLY A 957 -46.10 11.52 -10.61
N GLY A 958 -47.24 11.06 -10.06
CA GLY A 958 -48.09 10.01 -10.63
C GLY A 958 -48.08 8.75 -9.76
N ASN A 959 -48.60 7.64 -10.29
CA ASN A 959 -48.38 6.34 -9.69
C ASN A 959 -47.00 5.80 -10.04
N ASP A 960 -46.46 4.96 -9.16
CA ASP A 960 -45.26 4.18 -9.43
C ASP A 960 -45.45 3.27 -10.65
N THR A 961 -44.37 3.02 -11.37
CA THR A 961 -44.38 2.30 -12.66
C THR A 961 -43.41 1.12 -12.62
N VAL A 962 -43.49 0.24 -13.62
CA VAL A 962 -42.46 -0.78 -13.86
C VAL A 962 -41.88 -0.51 -15.24
N ASP A 963 -40.61 -0.14 -15.29
CA ASP A 963 -39.92 0.37 -16.46
C ASP A 963 -38.64 -0.42 -16.71
N LYS A 964 -38.26 -0.56 -17.99
CA LYS A 964 -36.95 -1.06 -18.41
C LYS A 964 -35.94 0.08 -18.51
N LEU A 965 -36.37 1.20 -19.10
CA LEU A 965 -35.61 2.44 -19.19
C LEU A 965 -36.42 3.58 -18.56
N PHE A 966 -35.75 4.44 -17.82
CA PHE A 966 -36.35 5.60 -17.16
C PHE A 966 -35.41 6.80 -17.18
N VAL A 967 -35.85 7.94 -16.66
CA VAL A 967 -34.96 9.07 -16.30
C VAL A 967 -35.00 9.25 -14.79
N LEU A 968 -33.90 9.74 -14.20
CA LEU A 968 -33.79 9.91 -12.75
C LEU A 968 -34.86 10.86 -12.18
N SER A 969 -35.21 10.68 -10.90
CA SER A 969 -35.92 11.70 -10.13
C SER A 969 -34.96 12.81 -9.72
N ALA A 970 -35.47 13.93 -9.22
CA ALA A 970 -34.62 14.98 -8.67
C ALA A 970 -33.80 14.48 -7.48
N GLU A 971 -34.38 13.63 -6.63
CA GLU A 971 -33.73 13.02 -5.48
C GLU A 971 -32.65 12.02 -5.90
N GLU A 972 -32.89 11.21 -6.92
CA GLU A 972 -31.88 10.30 -7.45
C GLU A 972 -30.77 11.03 -8.20
N ALA A 973 -31.09 12.08 -8.97
CA ALA A 973 -30.08 12.92 -9.60
C ALA A 973 -29.21 13.62 -8.54
N ALA A 974 -29.83 14.07 -7.44
CA ALA A 974 -29.09 14.62 -6.30
C ALA A 974 -28.18 13.55 -5.67
N GLN A 975 -28.76 12.42 -5.29
CA GLN A 975 -28.05 11.31 -4.65
C GLN A 975 -26.87 10.81 -5.48
N TYR A 976 -27.11 10.51 -6.76
CA TYR A 976 -26.11 9.83 -7.58
C TYR A 976 -25.15 10.81 -8.26
N LEU A 977 -25.64 11.94 -8.76
CA LEU A 977 -24.88 12.83 -9.66
C LEU A 977 -24.49 14.18 -9.03
N GLU A 978 -25.10 14.65 -7.94
CA GLU A 978 -24.69 15.92 -7.32
C GLU A 978 -23.25 15.85 -6.84
N GLY A 979 -22.51 16.92 -7.13
CA GLY A 979 -21.05 16.96 -6.96
C GLY A 979 -20.26 16.16 -8.02
N SER A 980 -20.84 15.81 -9.17
CA SER A 980 -20.08 15.28 -10.33
C SER A 980 -20.13 16.22 -11.53
N ASP A 981 -19.09 16.17 -12.37
CA ASP A 981 -19.10 16.76 -13.72
C ASP A 981 -20.20 16.17 -14.60
N TYR A 982 -20.60 14.93 -14.32
CA TYR A 982 -21.65 14.22 -15.06
C TYR A 982 -23.06 14.63 -14.65
N LEU A 983 -23.28 15.53 -13.69
CA LEU A 983 -24.59 16.16 -13.51
C LEU A 983 -24.88 17.10 -14.70
N LEU A 984 -23.84 17.77 -15.20
CA LEU A 984 -23.87 18.44 -16.49
C LEU A 984 -23.72 17.38 -17.60
N ALA A 985 -24.52 17.49 -18.65
CA ALA A 985 -24.41 16.60 -19.80
C ALA A 985 -24.32 17.41 -21.09
N ASN A 986 -23.54 16.90 -22.04
CA ASN A 986 -23.44 17.52 -23.36
C ASN A 986 -24.43 16.88 -24.32
N ASP A 987 -24.87 17.63 -25.33
CA ASP A 987 -25.58 17.04 -26.47
C ASP A 987 -24.58 16.48 -27.52
N ALA A 988 -25.12 15.89 -28.59
CA ALA A 988 -24.33 15.32 -29.68
C ALA A 988 -23.34 16.29 -30.36
N THR A 989 -23.42 17.60 -30.10
CA THR A 989 -22.47 18.61 -30.60
C THR A 989 -21.33 18.92 -29.62
N GLY A 990 -21.37 18.35 -28.42
CA GLY A 990 -20.44 18.65 -27.32
C GLY A 990 -20.81 19.92 -26.55
N ALA A 991 -22.02 20.45 -26.73
CA ALA A 991 -22.49 21.64 -26.02
C ALA A 991 -23.32 21.24 -24.78
N PRO A 992 -23.19 21.95 -23.65
CA PRO A 992 -24.01 21.73 -22.47
C PRO A 992 -25.51 21.79 -22.78
N ALA A 993 -26.25 20.77 -22.36
CA ALA A 993 -27.68 20.66 -22.57
C ALA A 993 -28.41 20.40 -21.24
N TRP A 994 -29.57 21.04 -21.07
CA TRP A 994 -30.47 20.71 -19.98
C TRP A 994 -31.21 19.41 -20.30
N TRP A 995 -31.53 18.61 -19.29
CA TRP A 995 -32.14 17.29 -19.47
C TRP A 995 -33.26 17.02 -18.45
N HIS A 996 -34.20 16.16 -18.84
CA HIS A 996 -35.43 15.91 -18.09
C HIS A 996 -35.20 15.07 -16.83
N LEU A 997 -35.92 15.41 -15.76
CA LEU A 997 -36.15 14.54 -14.61
C LEU A 997 -37.59 14.07 -14.60
N ARG A 998 -37.87 12.89 -14.01
CA ARG A 998 -39.24 12.39 -13.91
C ARG A 998 -40.07 13.06 -12.81
N THR A 999 -39.41 13.79 -11.90
CA THR A 999 -40.08 14.61 -10.88
C THR A 999 -40.83 15.75 -11.55
N MET A 1000 -42.10 15.97 -11.19
CA MET A 1000 -42.88 17.13 -11.69
C MET A 1000 -42.32 18.45 -11.14
N GLY A 1001 -42.48 19.55 -11.86
CA GLY A 1001 -41.99 20.88 -11.50
C GLY A 1001 -42.96 21.66 -10.61
N GLU A 1002 -43.04 22.98 -10.81
CA GLU A 1002 -43.92 23.84 -10.01
C GLU A 1002 -45.43 23.65 -10.28
N ALA A 1003 -45.80 23.03 -11.41
CA ALA A 1003 -47.17 22.79 -11.85
C ALA A 1003 -47.31 21.44 -12.56
N LYS A 1004 -48.54 20.99 -12.79
CA LYS A 1004 -48.84 19.67 -13.40
C LYS A 1004 -48.49 19.57 -14.89
N ASP A 1005 -48.23 20.68 -15.55
CA ASP A 1005 -47.81 20.79 -16.94
C ASP A 1005 -46.33 21.20 -17.07
N VAL A 1006 -45.55 21.06 -15.99
CA VAL A 1006 -44.11 21.34 -15.92
C VAL A 1006 -43.41 20.18 -15.22
N GLN A 1007 -42.27 19.73 -15.73
CA GLN A 1007 -41.38 18.73 -15.14
C GLN A 1007 -40.10 19.41 -14.62
N ALA A 1008 -39.50 18.87 -13.55
CA ALA A 1008 -38.19 19.29 -13.10
C ALA A 1008 -37.12 18.92 -14.15
N CYS A 1009 -35.99 19.61 -14.11
CA CYS A 1009 -34.88 19.32 -15.00
C CYS A 1009 -33.54 19.55 -14.32
N VAL A 1010 -32.46 19.09 -14.96
CA VAL A 1010 -31.12 19.61 -14.69
C VAL A 1010 -30.81 20.67 -15.74
N THR A 1011 -30.39 21.85 -15.30
CA THR A 1011 -30.14 23.00 -16.17
C THR A 1011 -28.84 22.85 -16.98
N VAL A 1012 -28.63 23.74 -17.96
CA VAL A 1012 -27.36 23.83 -18.72
C VAL A 1012 -26.15 24.24 -17.86
N THR A 1013 -26.34 24.55 -16.59
CA THR A 1013 -25.25 24.84 -15.63
C THR A 1013 -25.01 23.68 -14.66
N GLY A 1014 -25.77 22.59 -14.75
CA GLY A 1014 -25.65 21.44 -13.86
C GLY A 1014 -26.37 21.63 -12.53
N GLU A 1015 -27.44 22.43 -12.48
CA GLU A 1015 -28.27 22.61 -11.28
C GLU A 1015 -29.57 21.81 -11.41
N ILE A 1016 -29.98 21.13 -10.34
CA ILE A 1016 -31.29 20.47 -10.26
C ILE A 1016 -32.36 21.55 -10.03
N ASP A 1017 -33.14 21.83 -11.07
CA ASP A 1017 -34.21 22.82 -11.05
C ASP A 1017 -35.57 22.14 -10.80
N LEU A 1018 -36.02 22.24 -9.54
CA LEU A 1018 -37.34 21.78 -9.11
C LEU A 1018 -38.50 22.63 -9.63
N HIS A 1019 -38.24 23.84 -10.17
CA HIS A 1019 -39.28 24.67 -10.78
C HIS A 1019 -39.63 24.14 -12.17
N GLY A 1020 -38.62 23.85 -12.98
CA GLY A 1020 -38.74 23.27 -14.31
C GLY A 1020 -38.53 24.29 -15.44
N PRO A 1021 -38.29 23.80 -16.67
CA PRO A 1021 -37.77 24.60 -17.76
C PRO A 1021 -38.83 25.50 -18.40
N ASN A 1022 -38.36 26.58 -19.04
CA ASN A 1022 -39.22 27.41 -19.91
C ASN A 1022 -39.87 26.55 -21.00
N GLY A 1023 -41.21 26.63 -21.14
CA GLY A 1023 -41.98 25.80 -22.07
C GLY A 1023 -42.50 24.48 -21.48
N GLY A 1024 -42.12 24.15 -20.23
CA GLY A 1024 -42.63 23.02 -19.46
C GLY A 1024 -42.55 21.70 -20.22
N VAL A 1025 -43.60 20.89 -20.11
CA VAL A 1025 -43.62 19.53 -20.68
C VAL A 1025 -43.61 19.52 -22.21
N THR A 1026 -43.93 20.64 -22.86
CA THR A 1026 -43.97 20.75 -24.32
C THR A 1026 -42.64 21.11 -24.97
N ASN A 1027 -41.60 21.40 -24.17
CA ASN A 1027 -40.33 21.87 -24.71
C ASN A 1027 -39.57 20.73 -25.41
N LEU A 1028 -39.42 20.86 -26.74
CA LEU A 1028 -38.75 19.88 -27.61
C LEU A 1028 -37.22 19.84 -27.44
N GLU A 1029 -36.62 20.84 -26.80
CA GLU A 1029 -35.16 20.94 -26.60
C GLU A 1029 -34.67 20.21 -25.34
N GLY A 1030 -35.53 19.46 -24.66
CA GLY A 1030 -35.15 18.77 -23.44
C GLY A 1030 -34.37 17.50 -23.71
N GLY A 1031 -33.15 17.44 -23.18
CA GLY A 1031 -32.26 16.30 -23.33
C GLY A 1031 -32.76 15.06 -22.61
N ILE A 1032 -32.51 13.91 -23.22
CA ILE A 1032 -32.80 12.58 -22.69
C ILE A 1032 -31.50 11.94 -22.20
N ARG A 1033 -31.49 11.51 -20.94
CA ARG A 1033 -30.46 10.64 -20.36
C ARG A 1033 -31.13 9.41 -19.75
N PRO A 1034 -31.26 8.32 -20.51
CA PRO A 1034 -31.87 7.10 -20.00
C PRO A 1034 -31.01 6.50 -18.90
N ALA A 1035 -31.67 5.93 -17.90
CA ALA A 1035 -31.12 5.08 -16.87
C ALA A 1035 -31.83 3.73 -16.86
N MET A 1036 -31.12 2.68 -16.43
CA MET A 1036 -31.64 1.31 -16.36
C MET A 1036 -30.86 0.47 -15.34
N TRP A 1037 -31.49 -0.58 -14.81
CA TRP A 1037 -30.78 -1.63 -14.06
C TRP A 1037 -30.39 -2.78 -14.99
N ILE A 1038 -29.16 -3.27 -14.86
CA ILE A 1038 -28.63 -4.40 -15.63
C ILE A 1038 -28.04 -5.47 -14.71
N ARG A 1039 -28.00 -6.74 -15.17
CA ARG A 1039 -27.25 -7.82 -14.49
C ARG A 1039 -25.75 -7.75 -14.79
N LYS A 1040 -24.93 -7.98 -13.75
CA LYS A 1040 -23.48 -8.14 -13.87
C LYS A 1040 -23.12 -9.42 -14.66
N TYR A 1041 -21.93 -9.38 -15.29
CA TYR A 1041 -21.36 -10.53 -15.99
C TYR A 1041 -20.92 -11.62 -15.04
#